data_AF-A0A0W0ZKC1-F1
#
_entry.id   AF-A0A0W0ZKC1-F1
#
_cell.length_a   1.000
_cell.length_b   1.000
_cell.length_c   1.000
_cell.angle_alpha   90.00
_cell.angle_beta   90.00
_cell.angle_gamma   90.00
#
_symmetry.space_group_name_H-M   'P 1'
#
loop_
_entity.id
_entity.type
_entity.pdbx_description
1 polymer ?
#
loop_
_entity_poly.entity_id
_entity_poly.type
_entity_poly.pdbx_seq_one_letter_code
_entity_poly.pdbx_strand_id
1 'polypeptide(L)'
;MGIPKKALWHSQLKYSEKISDSSHETFQVSFEEDGVTKDAFFKKLEPKNHYPELLAKISVATSSFKRAFQGKRSAEERLVFAKHDLELMPDSEETLKDNTLYIKLEKDLFHYTVKTPEGLIKKDTIAVKDIKNFKPELPLSEQLQTVKDNILDITTQRGHTKDRLIGTLSIGVKDFKPFHFLSQGTPVNSTLREQVAPSVKKLIEKNVMELLVGRWFLDDDDSHPHNLSLAGDIDFDMFFYWFTIHMKEPRKVIGVPKKHVKLTVRDYAAFPNVQESMPYHWPSYQHPGQETIPVILPLQEQALKKLPKAYPEYVEFARLAQNSIAQEQKLAAVLKALLTFQPEVQRERLTELFGDLPLNYTSLDETDPSLRAKYEELYPQFCNAESDKKSFVDFMMDLYQEHFDNLYRVAVFYMGCSDNGYGASLLPTYQSLYQKPSFYRNIEEWVKNENETTYASDEDPKYKLDELQKRYHQVWRDAFAPTIKELIHSSYRLMKSVLKDATKPPHVQISEFGSKEATDETLTSAWELFGNLPLLDKEAIVAKLSVDKDSKLRDAVPALVAFINEFRTVVKTYYETKRENLTEEENLEFSDKLSSLYKTHNLTICQALANTTTHAAEFNNMAESLKLIAEQVSFKLHLTKTDKLMENAVLAVKREVLPFTHEDVKNQYNDSLFVWAKSIKAADLERNIIEIIDKKYAPTISTLSFRQRAEPVKEYLKASANERGDNRLAYILSSGLRQDGELNKLLIEHLTPLIVPSIPSIDLAISDKSFEKGIADFTRDVVYFSKKDKRFTHPYSDRVISEIYKTMYDWVDTLTERSFKSLVESSLKKYEAERSTLGSLWVASRRAEVEGYLNGNCNSKVLALIFMNGLDSSTLSECLFTKIIQAIKKETTQHEAMLENEGYKFISEFPLVNPKEPKEHLKALREHYIINLKYHHESIAASNRQLLLTEGCTY
;
A
#
# COMPACT_ATOMS: atom_id res chain seq x y z
N MET A 1 33.39 -32.14 -24.91
CA MET A 1 33.15 -30.79 -24.35
C MET A 1 33.93 -30.70 -23.05
N GLY A 2 34.62 -29.59 -22.77
CA GLY A 2 35.25 -29.41 -21.46
C GLY A 2 34.21 -29.09 -20.38
N ILE A 3 34.53 -29.34 -19.11
CA ILE A 3 33.68 -28.87 -18.00
C ILE A 3 33.59 -27.33 -17.98
N PRO A 4 32.51 -26.74 -17.44
CA PRO A 4 32.40 -25.28 -17.32
C PRO A 4 33.55 -24.62 -16.55
N LYS A 5 33.88 -23.37 -16.87
CA LYS A 5 35.03 -22.61 -16.31
C LYS A 5 35.06 -22.63 -14.78
N LYS A 6 33.89 -22.48 -14.14
CA LYS A 6 33.74 -22.43 -12.68
C LYS A 6 33.35 -23.76 -12.03
N ALA A 7 33.25 -24.84 -12.79
CA ALA A 7 32.96 -26.17 -12.24
C ALA A 7 34.19 -26.76 -11.52
N LEU A 8 33.95 -27.69 -10.60
CA LEU A 8 35.01 -28.38 -9.86
C LEU A 8 34.98 -29.89 -10.15
N TRP A 9 36.16 -30.50 -10.10
CA TRP A 9 36.29 -31.95 -10.07
C TRP A 9 36.06 -32.48 -8.67
N HIS A 10 35.37 -33.61 -8.57
CA HIS A 10 35.18 -34.34 -7.32
C HIS A 10 36.49 -34.63 -6.60
N SER A 11 37.56 -34.93 -7.35
CA SER A 11 38.91 -35.20 -6.83
C SER A 11 39.59 -33.98 -6.18
N GLN A 12 39.08 -32.77 -6.38
CA GLN A 12 39.58 -31.56 -5.72
C GLN A 12 39.02 -31.38 -4.31
N LEU A 13 37.99 -32.16 -3.93
CA LEU A 13 37.30 -32.02 -2.66
C LEU A 13 37.96 -32.90 -1.59
N LYS A 14 38.21 -32.31 -0.41
CA LYS A 14 38.68 -33.01 0.79
C LYS A 14 37.53 -33.11 1.77
N TYR A 15 37.09 -34.34 2.06
CA TYR A 15 35.94 -34.62 2.93
C TYR A 15 36.30 -34.51 4.42
N SER A 16 35.40 -33.91 5.21
CA SER A 16 35.50 -33.88 6.67
C SER A 16 34.40 -34.70 7.34
N GLU A 17 33.13 -34.38 7.08
CA GLU A 17 31.98 -34.95 7.78
C GLU A 17 30.76 -35.09 6.86
N LYS A 18 29.93 -36.12 7.08
CA LYS A 18 28.61 -36.26 6.45
C LYS A 18 27.57 -35.58 7.34
N ILE A 19 26.75 -34.69 6.76
CA ILE A 19 25.69 -33.98 7.48
C ILE A 19 24.48 -34.92 7.65
N SER A 20 24.12 -35.25 8.90
CA SER A 20 23.07 -36.23 9.22
C SER A 20 21.64 -35.73 8.96
N ASP A 21 21.42 -34.42 9.05
CA ASP A 21 20.08 -33.82 9.08
C ASP A 21 19.66 -33.22 7.72
N SER A 22 20.37 -33.57 6.64
CA SER A 22 20.04 -33.13 5.28
C SER A 22 19.08 -34.10 4.60
N SER A 23 18.18 -33.57 3.77
CA SER A 23 17.28 -34.38 2.93
C SER A 23 18.02 -35.12 1.81
N HIS A 24 19.27 -34.71 1.53
CA HIS A 24 20.15 -35.30 0.52
C HIS A 24 21.51 -35.62 1.11
N GLU A 25 22.24 -36.54 0.51
CA GLU A 25 23.63 -36.84 0.86
C GLU A 25 24.52 -35.60 0.72
N THR A 26 24.75 -34.94 1.86
CA THR A 26 25.49 -33.70 1.97
C THR A 26 26.73 -33.92 2.82
N PHE A 27 27.87 -33.43 2.35
CA PHE A 27 29.16 -33.61 2.99
C PHE A 27 29.83 -32.25 3.17
N GLN A 28 30.36 -32.00 4.36
CA GLN A 28 31.29 -30.90 4.56
C GLN A 28 32.61 -31.26 3.86
N VAL A 29 33.11 -30.32 3.05
CA VAL A 29 34.33 -30.47 2.27
C VAL A 29 35.15 -29.19 2.31
N SER A 30 36.44 -29.31 1.98
CA SER A 30 37.30 -28.18 1.67
C SER A 30 37.97 -28.37 0.31
N PHE A 31 38.30 -27.28 -0.36
CA PHE A 31 39.04 -27.28 -1.62
C PHE A 31 39.97 -26.06 -1.70
N GLU A 32 40.96 -26.11 -2.59
CA GLU A 32 41.91 -25.02 -2.79
C GLU A 32 41.58 -24.29 -4.10
N GLU A 33 41.48 -22.97 -4.04
CA GLU A 33 41.29 -22.08 -5.19
C GLU A 33 42.15 -20.84 -5.00
N ASP A 34 42.96 -20.50 -6.01
CA ASP A 34 43.89 -19.36 -5.97
C ASP A 34 44.82 -19.36 -4.75
N GLY A 35 45.24 -20.54 -4.30
CA GLY A 35 46.08 -20.73 -3.12
C GLY A 35 45.36 -20.52 -1.78
N VAL A 36 44.03 -20.40 -1.79
CA VAL A 36 43.19 -20.23 -0.60
C VAL A 36 42.31 -21.47 -0.41
N THR A 37 42.43 -22.09 0.77
CA THR A 37 41.50 -23.15 1.18
C THR A 37 40.14 -22.54 1.51
N LYS A 38 39.08 -23.08 0.91
CA LYS A 38 37.69 -22.68 1.15
C LYS A 38 36.90 -23.85 1.72
N ASP A 39 36.06 -23.54 2.71
CA ASP A 39 35.09 -24.48 3.29
C ASP A 39 33.78 -24.43 2.51
N ALA A 40 33.20 -25.61 2.27
CA ALA A 40 31.99 -25.75 1.47
C ALA A 40 31.20 -27.01 1.86
N PHE A 41 30.01 -27.14 1.27
CA PHE A 41 29.14 -28.31 1.42
C PHE A 41 28.88 -28.91 0.04
N PHE A 42 29.30 -30.16 -0.14
CA PHE A 42 29.02 -30.94 -1.34
C PHE A 42 27.70 -31.68 -1.20
N LYS A 43 26.73 -31.37 -2.05
CA LYS A 43 25.43 -32.02 -2.13
C LYS A 43 25.40 -32.92 -3.36
N LYS A 44 25.38 -34.23 -3.13
CA LYS A 44 25.44 -35.24 -4.20
C LYS A 44 24.09 -35.32 -4.92
N LEU A 45 24.12 -35.60 -6.24
CA LEU A 45 22.91 -35.90 -6.99
C LEU A 45 22.27 -37.18 -6.47
N GLU A 46 20.98 -37.10 -6.20
CA GLU A 46 20.15 -38.22 -5.79
C GLU A 46 18.79 -38.14 -6.51
N PRO A 47 18.72 -38.49 -7.81
CA PRO A 47 17.50 -38.36 -8.60
C PRO A 47 16.31 -39.06 -7.94
N LYS A 48 16.51 -40.27 -7.40
CA LYS A 48 15.48 -41.05 -6.70
C LYS A 48 15.02 -40.45 -5.37
N ASN A 49 15.81 -39.56 -4.79
CA ASN A 49 15.46 -38.79 -3.59
C ASN A 49 15.19 -37.32 -3.95
N HIS A 50 14.73 -37.04 -5.17
CA HIS A 50 14.28 -35.72 -5.60
C HIS A 50 15.37 -34.64 -5.68
N TYR A 51 16.60 -35.02 -6.01
CA TYR A 51 17.65 -34.07 -6.40
C TYR A 51 18.31 -34.47 -7.72
N PRO A 52 17.57 -34.33 -8.85
CA PRO A 52 18.08 -34.62 -10.19
C PRO A 52 19.04 -33.54 -10.71
N GLU A 53 19.73 -33.86 -11.82
CA GLU A 53 20.64 -32.94 -12.52
C GLU A 53 20.00 -31.57 -12.83
N LEU A 54 18.76 -31.56 -13.35
CA LEU A 54 18.08 -30.32 -13.68
C LEU A 54 17.91 -29.40 -12.45
N LEU A 55 17.54 -29.97 -11.31
CA LEU A 55 17.36 -29.20 -10.08
C LEU A 55 18.70 -28.67 -9.54
N ALA A 56 19.76 -29.47 -9.61
CA ALA A 56 21.11 -29.05 -9.25
C ALA A 56 21.58 -27.86 -10.10
N LYS A 57 21.35 -27.89 -11.42
CA LYS A 57 21.67 -26.76 -12.31
C LYS A 57 20.85 -25.52 -11.96
N ILE A 58 19.55 -25.67 -11.69
CA ILE A 58 18.67 -24.54 -11.28
C ILE A 58 19.19 -23.93 -9.97
N SER A 59 19.55 -24.73 -8.98
CA SER A 59 20.12 -24.26 -7.69
C SER A 59 21.37 -23.39 -7.90
N VAL A 60 22.30 -23.87 -8.74
CA VAL A 60 23.53 -23.13 -9.09
C VAL A 60 23.22 -21.82 -9.82
N ALA A 61 22.26 -21.84 -10.74
CA ALA A 61 21.84 -20.66 -11.47
C ALA A 61 21.19 -19.62 -10.53
N THR A 62 20.28 -20.06 -9.64
CA THR A 62 19.66 -19.22 -8.62
C THR A 62 20.71 -18.51 -7.76
N SER A 63 21.73 -19.23 -7.30
CA SER A 63 22.86 -18.63 -6.57
C SER A 63 23.50 -17.49 -7.38
N SER A 64 23.83 -17.73 -8.64
CA SER A 64 24.43 -16.70 -9.52
C SER A 64 23.56 -15.45 -9.62
N PHE A 65 22.25 -15.64 -9.82
CA PHE A 65 21.33 -14.53 -10.00
C PHE A 65 21.12 -13.73 -8.71
N LYS A 66 20.99 -14.40 -7.56
CA LYS A 66 20.89 -13.73 -6.27
C LYS A 66 22.12 -12.92 -5.95
N ARG A 67 23.31 -13.48 -6.19
CA ARG A 67 24.57 -12.76 -6.00
C ARG A 67 24.71 -11.56 -6.93
N ALA A 68 23.98 -11.49 -8.04
CA ALA A 68 23.96 -10.33 -8.92
C ALA A 68 23.39 -9.06 -8.27
N PHE A 69 22.58 -9.18 -7.21
CA PHE A 69 22.06 -8.02 -6.48
C PHE A 69 22.26 -8.10 -4.96
N GLN A 70 22.59 -9.25 -4.39
CA GLN A 70 22.87 -9.44 -2.96
C GLN A 70 24.37 -9.63 -2.68
N GLY A 71 25.20 -9.78 -3.72
CA GLY A 71 26.65 -9.95 -3.60
C GLY A 71 27.02 -11.15 -2.76
N LYS A 72 27.95 -10.98 -1.82
CA LYS A 72 28.43 -12.04 -0.91
C LYS A 72 27.46 -12.42 0.21
N ARG A 73 26.26 -11.82 0.25
CA ARG A 73 25.20 -12.17 1.21
C ARG A 73 24.38 -13.39 0.78
N SER A 74 24.60 -13.94 -0.41
CA SER A 74 24.05 -15.24 -0.81
C SER A 74 25.19 -16.21 -1.07
N ALA A 75 25.01 -17.47 -0.66
CA ALA A 75 26.00 -18.52 -0.91
C ALA A 75 26.31 -18.64 -2.40
N GLU A 76 27.57 -18.97 -2.70
CA GLU A 76 28.00 -19.33 -4.04
C GLU A 76 27.78 -20.82 -4.26
N GLU A 77 27.12 -21.19 -5.35
CA GLU A 77 26.98 -22.58 -5.74
C GLU A 77 27.74 -22.88 -7.04
N ARG A 78 28.27 -24.10 -7.15
CA ARG A 78 29.02 -24.58 -8.32
C ARG A 78 28.64 -26.02 -8.65
N LEU A 79 28.84 -26.41 -9.90
CA LEU A 79 28.69 -27.79 -10.34
C LEU A 79 29.94 -28.61 -10.01
N VAL A 80 29.74 -29.86 -9.61
CA VAL A 80 30.83 -30.82 -9.36
C VAL A 80 30.73 -32.00 -10.31
N PHE A 81 31.82 -32.26 -11.03
CA PHE A 81 31.92 -33.33 -12.02
C PHE A 81 32.83 -34.48 -11.54
N ALA A 82 32.48 -35.69 -11.95
CA ALA A 82 33.35 -36.86 -11.87
C ALA A 82 33.77 -37.30 -13.27
N LYS A 83 34.99 -37.80 -13.37
CA LYS A 83 35.47 -38.52 -14.55
C LYS A 83 34.90 -39.95 -14.55
N HIS A 84 34.85 -40.56 -15.73
CA HIS A 84 34.58 -41.99 -15.86
C HIS A 84 35.60 -42.81 -15.07
N ASP A 85 35.17 -43.97 -14.56
CA ASP A 85 36.11 -44.93 -14.03
C ASP A 85 36.78 -45.74 -15.13
N LEU A 86 37.94 -46.30 -14.81
CA LEU A 86 38.73 -47.12 -15.72
C LEU A 86 38.96 -48.47 -15.04
N GLU A 87 38.40 -49.52 -15.61
CA GLU A 87 38.54 -50.90 -15.13
C GLU A 87 39.14 -51.81 -16.22
N LEU A 88 39.70 -52.95 -15.80
CA LEU A 88 40.11 -53.97 -16.76
C LEU A 88 38.88 -54.67 -17.36
N MET A 89 38.97 -55.03 -18.64
CA MET A 89 37.88 -55.69 -19.36
C MET A 89 37.45 -56.98 -18.63
N PRO A 90 36.15 -57.14 -18.29
CA PRO A 90 35.67 -58.34 -17.62
C PRO A 90 35.58 -59.51 -18.60
N ASP A 91 35.61 -60.73 -18.06
CA ASP A 91 35.53 -61.97 -18.86
C ASP A 91 34.14 -62.19 -19.51
N SER A 92 33.11 -61.43 -19.10
CA SER A 92 31.74 -61.48 -19.66
C SER A 92 31.18 -60.07 -19.93
N GLU A 93 30.60 -59.87 -21.11
CA GLU A 93 29.98 -58.60 -21.54
C GLU A 93 28.72 -58.24 -20.76
N GLU A 94 28.10 -59.18 -20.03
CA GLU A 94 26.91 -58.94 -19.19
C GLU A 94 27.22 -58.13 -17.91
N THR A 95 28.48 -57.78 -17.67
CA THR A 95 28.95 -57.14 -16.42
C THR A 95 29.39 -55.68 -16.56
N LEU A 96 29.14 -55.05 -17.72
CA LEU A 96 29.53 -53.66 -17.96
C LEU A 96 28.73 -52.70 -17.05
N LYS A 97 29.41 -52.07 -16.10
CA LYS A 97 28.85 -51.01 -15.27
C LYS A 97 28.64 -49.75 -16.10
N ASP A 98 27.56 -49.03 -15.81
CA ASP A 98 27.37 -47.68 -16.35
C ASP A 98 28.50 -46.76 -15.86
N ASN A 99 28.95 -45.83 -16.72
CA ASN A 99 30.00 -44.85 -16.44
C ASN A 99 31.39 -45.43 -16.12
N THR A 100 31.65 -46.67 -16.54
CA THR A 100 32.96 -47.30 -16.46
C THR A 100 33.47 -47.60 -17.86
N LEU A 101 34.70 -47.17 -18.15
CA LEU A 101 35.41 -47.53 -19.36
C LEU A 101 36.27 -48.76 -19.06
N TYR A 102 36.04 -49.83 -19.81
CA TYR A 102 36.72 -51.11 -19.64
C TYR A 102 37.82 -51.26 -20.66
N ILE A 103 39.03 -51.65 -20.24
CA ILE A 103 40.17 -51.78 -21.15
C ILE A 103 40.87 -53.12 -21.04
N LYS A 104 41.43 -53.57 -22.17
CA LYS A 104 42.41 -54.65 -22.21
C LYS A 104 43.53 -54.28 -23.18
N LEU A 105 44.74 -54.74 -22.90
CA LEU A 105 45.88 -54.59 -23.79
C LEU A 105 46.02 -55.86 -24.63
N GLU A 106 46.01 -55.71 -25.95
CA GLU A 106 46.33 -56.78 -26.89
C GLU A 106 47.38 -56.27 -27.88
N LYS A 107 48.59 -56.85 -27.83
CA LYS A 107 49.76 -56.38 -28.60
C LYS A 107 50.03 -54.89 -28.30
N ASP A 108 50.01 -54.04 -29.34
CA ASP A 108 50.30 -52.61 -29.25
C ASP A 108 49.03 -51.73 -29.19
N LEU A 109 47.88 -52.31 -28.83
CA LEU A 109 46.58 -51.64 -28.80
C LEU A 109 45.85 -51.85 -27.45
N PHE A 110 45.36 -50.75 -26.88
CA PHE A 110 44.34 -50.77 -25.84
C PHE A 110 42.97 -50.90 -26.48
N HIS A 111 42.35 -52.07 -26.34
CA HIS A 111 40.95 -52.26 -26.69
C HIS A 111 40.10 -51.78 -25.54
N TYR A 112 39.09 -50.96 -25.83
CA TYR A 112 38.15 -50.51 -24.81
C TYR A 112 36.69 -50.69 -25.20
N THR A 113 35.87 -50.87 -24.17
CA THR A 113 34.42 -50.96 -24.26
C THR A 113 33.83 -49.98 -23.26
N VAL A 114 32.86 -49.19 -23.69
CA VAL A 114 32.17 -48.23 -22.83
C VAL A 114 30.74 -48.05 -23.31
N LYS A 115 29.83 -47.75 -22.39
CA LYS A 115 28.49 -47.28 -22.74
C LYS A 115 28.55 -45.76 -22.91
N THR A 116 28.29 -45.27 -24.11
CA THR A 116 28.36 -43.85 -24.46
C THR A 116 27.28 -43.05 -23.74
N PRO A 117 27.38 -41.70 -23.73
CA PRO A 117 26.33 -40.83 -23.19
C PRO A 117 24.92 -41.08 -23.70
N GLU A 118 24.79 -41.56 -24.94
CA GLU A 118 23.52 -41.88 -25.61
C GLU A 118 23.01 -43.30 -25.26
N GLY A 119 23.69 -43.99 -24.36
CA GLY A 119 23.35 -45.35 -23.92
C GLY A 119 23.83 -46.45 -24.87
N LEU A 120 24.62 -46.13 -25.91
CA LEU A 120 25.11 -47.10 -26.88
C LEU A 120 26.38 -47.78 -26.38
N ILE A 121 26.53 -49.09 -26.58
CA ILE A 121 27.80 -49.77 -26.29
C ILE A 121 28.77 -49.48 -27.45
N LYS A 122 29.89 -48.81 -27.14
CA LYS A 122 30.97 -48.52 -28.08
C LYS A 122 32.19 -49.35 -27.75
N LYS A 123 32.74 -50.00 -28.78
CA LYS A 123 34.01 -50.73 -28.74
C LYS A 123 34.98 -50.08 -29.72
N ASP A 124 36.20 -49.78 -29.28
CA ASP A 124 37.21 -49.11 -30.10
C ASP A 124 38.63 -49.34 -29.52
N THR A 125 39.67 -48.77 -30.14
CA THR A 125 41.08 -49.02 -29.79
C THR A 125 41.91 -47.74 -29.66
N ILE A 126 42.91 -47.75 -28.79
CA ILE A 126 43.90 -46.67 -28.64
C ILE A 126 45.30 -47.26 -28.84
N ALA A 127 46.13 -46.65 -29.67
CA ALA A 127 47.49 -47.15 -29.86
C ALA A 127 48.34 -46.88 -28.61
N VAL A 128 49.16 -47.87 -28.21
CA VAL A 128 50.02 -47.76 -27.02
C VAL A 128 50.92 -46.52 -27.08
N LYS A 129 51.44 -46.17 -28.27
CA LYS A 129 52.26 -44.97 -28.49
C LYS A 129 51.56 -43.64 -28.17
N ASP A 130 50.23 -43.63 -28.18
CA ASP A 130 49.42 -42.44 -27.90
C ASP A 130 49.19 -42.27 -26.38
N ILE A 131 49.45 -43.33 -25.58
CA ILE A 131 49.32 -43.31 -24.13
C ILE A 131 50.62 -42.85 -23.48
N LYS A 132 50.61 -41.60 -23.00
CA LYS A 132 51.76 -41.02 -22.28
C LYS A 132 52.07 -41.83 -21.01
N ASN A 133 53.36 -42.00 -20.73
CA ASN A 133 53.88 -42.66 -19.52
C ASN A 133 53.53 -44.15 -19.35
N PHE A 134 52.98 -44.81 -20.36
CA PHE A 134 52.79 -46.26 -20.33
C PHE A 134 54.12 -47.00 -20.59
N LYS A 135 54.41 -48.01 -19.78
CA LYS A 135 55.59 -48.87 -19.93
C LYS A 135 55.14 -50.28 -20.33
N PRO A 136 55.38 -50.74 -21.57
CA PRO A 136 54.96 -52.07 -22.04
C PRO A 136 55.53 -53.23 -21.21
N GLU A 137 56.65 -53.00 -20.53
CA GLU A 137 57.37 -53.98 -19.69
C GLU A 137 56.62 -54.35 -18.39
N LEU A 138 55.61 -53.56 -17.98
CA LEU A 138 54.88 -53.74 -16.73
C LEU A 138 53.42 -54.17 -16.98
N PRO A 139 52.80 -54.97 -16.08
CA PRO A 139 51.40 -55.36 -16.22
C PRO A 139 50.46 -54.15 -16.29
N LEU A 140 49.43 -54.21 -17.14
CA LEU A 140 48.43 -53.13 -17.23
C LEU A 140 47.70 -52.90 -15.90
N SER A 141 47.44 -53.96 -15.13
CA SER A 141 46.83 -53.88 -13.80
C SER A 141 47.61 -52.98 -12.84
N GLU A 142 48.93 -52.90 -12.96
CA GLU A 142 49.80 -52.10 -12.08
C GLU A 142 49.93 -50.64 -12.56
N GLN A 143 49.59 -50.36 -13.82
CA GLN A 143 49.73 -49.05 -14.44
C GLN A 143 48.40 -48.34 -14.69
N LEU A 144 47.27 -49.01 -14.43
CA LEU A 144 45.93 -48.55 -14.79
C LEU A 144 45.65 -47.12 -14.29
N GLN A 145 46.04 -46.82 -13.05
CA GLN A 145 45.85 -45.48 -12.47
C GLN A 145 46.78 -44.43 -13.10
N THR A 146 47.99 -44.83 -13.52
CA THR A 146 48.96 -43.94 -14.18
C THR A 146 48.52 -43.55 -15.60
N VAL A 147 47.85 -44.46 -16.30
CA VAL A 147 47.36 -44.21 -17.67
C VAL A 147 45.91 -43.71 -17.74
N LYS A 148 45.19 -43.73 -16.61
CA LYS A 148 43.75 -43.41 -16.53
C LYS A 148 43.39 -42.11 -17.20
N ASP A 149 44.01 -41.01 -16.78
CA ASP A 149 43.69 -39.68 -17.31
C ASP A 149 43.92 -39.58 -18.82
N ASN A 150 45.00 -40.18 -19.32
CA ASN A 150 45.33 -40.11 -20.75
C ASN A 150 44.34 -40.92 -21.62
N ILE A 151 43.94 -42.11 -21.16
CA ILE A 151 42.94 -42.93 -21.82
C ILE A 151 41.59 -42.20 -21.84
N LEU A 152 41.16 -41.66 -20.70
CA LEU A 152 39.89 -40.94 -20.58
C LEU A 152 39.86 -39.65 -21.40
N ASP A 153 40.98 -38.92 -21.49
CA ASP A 153 41.09 -37.73 -22.34
C ASP A 153 40.85 -38.10 -23.81
N ILE A 154 41.49 -39.17 -24.29
CA ILE A 154 41.32 -39.65 -25.68
C ILE A 154 39.88 -40.10 -25.94
N THR A 155 39.28 -40.85 -25.02
CA THR A 155 37.91 -41.37 -25.21
C THR A 155 36.88 -40.26 -25.11
N THR A 156 37.14 -39.22 -24.31
CA THR A 156 36.29 -38.02 -24.22
C THR A 156 36.40 -37.17 -25.48
N GLN A 157 37.59 -37.00 -26.06
CA GLN A 157 37.77 -36.33 -27.35
C GLN A 157 37.05 -37.05 -28.50
N ARG A 158 36.92 -38.38 -28.41
CA ARG A 158 36.13 -39.20 -29.35
C ARG A 158 34.62 -39.17 -29.08
N GLY A 159 34.18 -38.55 -27.99
CA GLY A 159 32.78 -38.53 -27.55
C GLY A 159 32.28 -39.86 -26.97
N HIS A 160 33.18 -40.80 -26.65
CA HIS A 160 32.81 -42.12 -26.13
C HIS A 160 32.64 -42.11 -24.61
N THR A 161 33.28 -41.18 -23.92
CA THR A 161 33.08 -40.85 -22.50
C THR A 161 32.66 -39.39 -22.37
N LYS A 162 31.94 -39.06 -21.29
CA LYS A 162 31.63 -37.68 -20.91
C LYS A 162 31.93 -37.43 -19.44
N ASP A 163 32.27 -36.20 -19.10
CA ASP A 163 32.30 -35.78 -17.70
C ASP A 163 30.87 -35.84 -17.15
N ARG A 164 30.73 -36.43 -15.97
CA ARG A 164 29.43 -36.65 -15.34
C ARG A 164 29.21 -35.64 -14.24
N LEU A 165 28.09 -34.91 -14.29
CA LEU A 165 27.65 -34.12 -13.14
C LEU A 165 27.29 -35.07 -11.99
N ILE A 166 27.86 -34.87 -10.82
CA ILE A 166 27.62 -35.71 -9.64
C ILE A 166 27.05 -34.96 -8.44
N GLY A 167 26.96 -33.63 -8.52
CA GLY A 167 26.36 -32.83 -7.46
C GLY A 167 26.65 -31.34 -7.60
N THR A 168 26.35 -30.62 -6.54
CA THR A 168 26.63 -29.19 -6.38
C THR A 168 27.53 -28.96 -5.17
N LEU A 169 28.25 -27.85 -5.19
CA LEU A 169 29.06 -27.37 -4.08
C LEU A 169 28.54 -26.02 -3.63
N SER A 170 28.15 -25.88 -2.36
CA SER A 170 27.74 -24.62 -1.74
C SER A 170 28.88 -24.06 -0.89
N ILE A 171 29.44 -22.93 -1.30
CA ILE A 171 30.52 -22.22 -0.61
C ILE A 171 29.88 -21.26 0.39
N GLY A 172 30.27 -21.40 1.67
CA GLY A 172 29.60 -20.75 2.78
C GLY A 172 29.63 -19.22 2.75
N VAL A 173 28.57 -18.60 3.26
CA VAL A 173 28.55 -17.16 3.55
C VAL A 173 29.40 -16.90 4.80
N LYS A 174 30.30 -15.90 4.73
CA LYS A 174 31.14 -15.52 5.86
C LYS A 174 30.27 -15.10 7.05
N ASP A 175 30.63 -15.58 8.24
CA ASP A 175 29.92 -15.30 9.50
C ASP A 175 28.44 -15.76 9.50
N PHE A 176 28.07 -16.72 8.64
CA PHE A 176 26.73 -17.29 8.60
C PHE A 176 26.41 -18.00 9.91
N LYS A 177 25.37 -17.52 10.58
CA LYS A 177 24.81 -18.14 11.78
C LYS A 177 23.30 -18.29 11.61
N PRO A 178 22.78 -19.50 11.43
CA PRO A 178 21.37 -19.70 11.14
C PRO A 178 20.48 -19.17 12.26
N PHE A 179 19.29 -18.69 11.90
CA PHE A 179 18.26 -18.39 12.89
C PHE A 179 17.80 -19.68 13.59
N HIS A 180 17.33 -19.56 14.83
CA HIS A 180 16.81 -20.72 15.56
C HIS A 180 15.43 -21.14 15.05
N PHE A 181 15.15 -22.44 15.08
CA PHE A 181 13.78 -22.93 15.09
C PHE A 181 13.09 -22.61 16.42
N LEU A 182 11.77 -22.50 16.40
CA LEU A 182 10.95 -22.34 17.61
C LEU A 182 11.25 -23.43 18.65
N SER A 183 11.47 -24.67 18.22
CA SER A 183 11.79 -25.81 19.09
C SER A 183 13.17 -25.72 19.77
N GLN A 184 14.10 -24.92 19.23
CA GLN A 184 15.42 -24.72 19.83
C GLN A 184 15.42 -23.66 20.95
N GLY A 185 14.31 -22.93 21.09
CA GLY A 185 14.15 -21.87 22.09
C GLY A 185 14.98 -20.61 21.79
N THR A 186 14.65 -19.53 22.50
CA THR A 186 15.34 -18.24 22.38
C THR A 186 16.45 -18.15 23.44
N PRO A 187 17.70 -17.81 23.09
CA PRO A 187 18.78 -17.65 24.06
C PRO A 187 18.44 -16.60 25.14
N VAL A 188 18.80 -16.87 26.40
CA VAL A 188 18.62 -15.92 27.52
C VAL A 188 19.59 -14.73 27.41
N ASN A 189 20.81 -14.99 26.91
CA ASN A 189 21.79 -13.93 26.67
C ASN A 189 21.33 -13.03 25.52
N SER A 190 21.19 -11.73 25.79
CA SER A 190 20.66 -10.75 24.83
C SER A 190 21.49 -10.64 23.55
N THR A 191 22.82 -10.68 23.63
CA THR A 191 23.70 -10.63 22.45
C THR A 191 23.53 -11.86 21.57
N LEU A 192 23.48 -13.06 22.18
CA LEU A 192 23.25 -14.30 21.43
C LEU A 192 21.83 -14.36 20.86
N ARG A 193 20.83 -13.88 21.60
CA ARG A 193 19.45 -13.75 21.11
C ARG A 193 19.40 -12.93 19.83
N GLU A 194 19.98 -11.74 19.83
CA GLU A 194 19.95 -10.86 18.65
C GLU A 194 20.65 -11.47 17.42
N GLN A 195 21.47 -12.51 17.56
CA GLN A 195 22.10 -13.19 16.43
C GLN A 195 21.22 -14.27 15.77
N VAL A 196 20.33 -14.90 16.53
CA VAL A 196 19.56 -16.09 16.08
C VAL A 196 18.05 -15.93 16.15
N ALA A 197 17.57 -14.92 16.88
CA ALA A 197 16.18 -14.54 17.08
C ALA A 197 16.12 -13.00 17.20
N PRO A 198 16.45 -12.27 16.11
CA PRO A 198 16.70 -10.84 16.13
C PRO A 198 15.42 -10.01 16.35
N SER A 199 15.58 -8.86 17.01
CA SER A 199 14.54 -7.83 17.12
C SER A 199 14.33 -7.06 15.80
N VAL A 200 13.20 -6.35 15.66
CA VAL A 200 12.95 -5.42 14.52
C VAL A 200 14.15 -4.48 14.30
N LYS A 201 14.70 -3.93 15.38
CA LYS A 201 15.85 -3.02 15.32
C LYS A 201 17.05 -3.69 14.66
N LYS A 202 17.36 -4.93 15.04
CA LYS A 202 18.51 -5.66 14.49
C LYS A 202 18.28 -6.10 13.05
N LEU A 203 17.05 -6.51 12.72
CA LEU A 203 16.64 -6.84 11.35
C LEU A 203 16.85 -5.64 10.40
N ILE A 204 16.48 -4.43 10.84
CA ILE A 204 16.70 -3.19 10.09
C ILE A 204 18.20 -2.86 10.00
N GLU A 205 18.93 -2.90 11.12
CA GLU A 205 20.38 -2.62 11.14
C GLU A 205 21.15 -3.51 10.14
N LYS A 206 20.72 -4.76 9.98
CA LYS A 206 21.34 -5.74 9.09
C LYS A 206 20.69 -5.82 7.70
N ASN A 207 19.77 -4.90 7.38
CA ASN A 207 19.07 -4.86 6.10
C ASN A 207 18.54 -6.25 5.67
N VAL A 208 17.80 -6.91 6.56
CA VAL A 208 17.26 -8.26 6.27
C VAL A 208 16.21 -8.20 5.17
N MET A 209 15.56 -7.05 4.95
CA MET A 209 14.63 -6.84 3.84
C MET A 209 15.25 -7.17 2.48
N GLU A 210 16.54 -6.87 2.26
CA GLU A 210 17.24 -7.23 1.02
C GLU A 210 17.27 -8.74 0.79
N LEU A 211 17.52 -9.54 1.84
CA LEU A 211 17.52 -11.01 1.76
C LEU A 211 16.13 -11.55 1.45
N LEU A 212 15.12 -11.06 2.17
CA LEU A 212 13.74 -11.50 2.01
C LEU A 212 13.19 -11.14 0.62
N VAL A 213 13.50 -9.94 0.10
CA VAL A 213 13.10 -9.54 -1.26
C VAL A 213 13.66 -10.53 -2.28
N GLY A 214 14.93 -10.93 -2.17
CA GLY A 214 15.51 -11.88 -3.12
C GLY A 214 14.92 -13.29 -3.05
N ARG A 215 14.44 -13.73 -1.88
CA ARG A 215 13.71 -15.00 -1.74
C ARG A 215 12.29 -14.92 -2.31
N TRP A 216 11.56 -13.86 -1.97
CA TRP A 216 10.20 -13.64 -2.49
C TRP A 216 10.18 -13.44 -4.00
N PHE A 217 11.06 -12.60 -4.53
CA PHE A 217 11.19 -12.30 -5.95
C PHE A 217 11.35 -13.56 -6.81
N LEU A 218 12.12 -14.53 -6.33
CA LEU A 218 12.44 -15.75 -7.06
C LEU A 218 11.56 -16.95 -6.64
N ASP A 219 10.41 -16.67 -6.03
CA ASP A 219 9.39 -17.66 -5.64
C ASP A 219 9.97 -18.82 -4.82
N ASP A 220 10.73 -18.50 -3.77
CA ASP A 220 11.21 -19.48 -2.79
C ASP A 220 10.10 -19.95 -1.85
N ASP A 221 9.96 -21.27 -1.69
CA ASP A 221 8.97 -21.90 -0.81
C ASP A 221 9.56 -22.33 0.55
N ASP A 222 10.89 -22.28 0.72
CA ASP A 222 11.60 -22.89 1.86
C ASP A 222 12.48 -21.89 2.64
N SER A 223 11.97 -20.67 2.84
CA SER A 223 12.62 -19.61 3.64
C SER A 223 12.60 -19.87 5.16
N HIS A 224 12.94 -21.08 5.61
CA HIS A 224 12.92 -21.48 7.03
C HIS A 224 14.17 -21.00 7.81
N PRO A 225 14.16 -21.01 9.17
CA PRO A 225 15.21 -20.38 9.98
C PRO A 225 16.66 -20.78 9.66
N HIS A 226 16.91 -22.05 9.33
CA HIS A 226 18.28 -22.51 9.02
C HIS A 226 18.82 -22.08 7.66
N ASN A 227 17.96 -21.59 6.74
CA ASN A 227 18.36 -21.12 5.42
C ASN A 227 18.68 -19.61 5.42
N LEU A 228 18.44 -18.93 6.55
CA LEU A 228 18.57 -17.50 6.71
C LEU A 228 19.41 -17.14 7.94
N SER A 229 20.16 -16.04 7.84
CA SER A 229 20.89 -15.44 8.93
C SER A 229 20.93 -13.91 8.77
N LEU A 230 21.49 -13.20 9.74
CA LEU A 230 21.79 -11.78 9.57
C LEU A 230 22.89 -11.51 8.52
N ALA A 231 23.80 -12.46 8.29
CA ALA A 231 24.91 -12.32 7.36
C ALA A 231 24.47 -12.55 5.91
N GLY A 232 23.53 -13.49 5.71
CA GLY A 232 23.12 -13.92 4.39
C GLY A 232 22.23 -15.14 4.38
N ASP A 233 22.15 -15.79 3.22
CA ASP A 233 21.24 -16.89 2.98
C ASP A 233 21.83 -18.02 2.11
N ILE A 234 21.30 -19.23 2.30
CA ILE A 234 21.80 -20.49 1.71
C ILE A 234 20.64 -21.39 1.26
N ASP A 235 20.96 -22.46 0.53
CA ASP A 235 20.03 -23.48 0.02
C ASP A 235 19.00 -22.92 -0.97
N PHE A 236 19.20 -23.25 -2.25
CA PHE A 236 18.47 -22.66 -3.37
C PHE A 236 17.66 -23.67 -4.20
N ASP A 237 17.47 -24.89 -3.70
CA ASP A 237 16.78 -25.96 -4.44
C ASP A 237 15.25 -25.93 -4.35
N MET A 238 14.68 -24.92 -3.69
CA MET A 238 13.23 -24.67 -3.56
C MET A 238 12.79 -23.35 -4.21
N PHE A 239 13.67 -22.72 -4.99
CA PHE A 239 13.39 -21.54 -5.78
C PHE A 239 12.67 -21.89 -7.08
N PHE A 240 12.01 -20.89 -7.67
CA PHE A 240 11.16 -21.08 -8.83
C PHE A 240 10.14 -22.19 -8.55
N TYR A 241 9.54 -22.14 -7.35
CA TYR A 241 8.80 -23.26 -6.79
C TYR A 241 7.67 -23.73 -7.68
N TRP A 242 6.99 -22.79 -8.36
CA TRP A 242 5.99 -23.09 -9.38
C TRP A 242 6.49 -24.04 -10.47
N PHE A 243 7.80 -24.13 -10.73
CA PHE A 243 8.44 -25.06 -11.67
C PHE A 243 9.11 -26.23 -10.96
N THR A 244 9.85 -26.02 -9.85
CA THR A 244 10.70 -27.05 -9.21
C THR A 244 9.92 -28.05 -8.34
N ILE A 245 8.71 -27.70 -7.88
CA ILE A 245 7.88 -28.53 -6.99
C ILE A 245 7.62 -29.94 -7.52
N HIS A 246 7.52 -30.14 -8.83
CA HIS A 246 7.25 -31.46 -9.38
C HIS A 246 8.46 -32.40 -9.30
N MET A 247 9.69 -31.87 -9.26
CA MET A 247 10.90 -32.66 -9.02
C MET A 247 10.95 -33.15 -7.56
N LYS A 248 10.39 -32.36 -6.63
CA LYS A 248 10.39 -32.55 -5.17
C LYS A 248 9.24 -33.38 -4.60
N GLU A 249 8.29 -33.77 -5.44
CA GLU A 249 6.94 -34.22 -5.07
C GLU A 249 6.13 -33.16 -4.29
N PRO A 250 4.91 -32.81 -4.76
CA PRO A 250 4.02 -31.95 -3.99
C PRO A 250 3.69 -32.57 -2.63
N ARG A 251 3.82 -31.81 -1.54
CA ARG A 251 3.44 -32.32 -0.21
C ARG A 251 1.93 -32.58 -0.20
N LYS A 252 1.50 -33.76 0.25
CA LYS A 252 0.09 -34.26 0.22
C LYS A 252 -0.99 -33.32 0.79
N VAL A 253 -0.61 -32.31 1.57
CA VAL A 253 -1.50 -31.37 2.28
C VAL A 253 -1.42 -29.94 1.72
N ILE A 254 -0.46 -29.66 0.84
CA ILE A 254 -0.31 -28.34 0.19
C ILE A 254 -1.27 -28.28 -1.01
N GLY A 255 -2.00 -27.17 -1.12
CA GLY A 255 -2.91 -26.89 -2.22
C GLY A 255 -2.25 -26.92 -3.60
N VAL A 256 -3.08 -26.84 -4.65
CA VAL A 256 -2.68 -26.94 -6.06
C VAL A 256 -1.38 -26.15 -6.34
N PRO A 257 -0.32 -26.79 -6.87
CA PRO A 257 0.92 -26.10 -7.21
C PRO A 257 0.67 -24.90 -8.12
N LYS A 258 1.37 -23.78 -7.86
CA LYS A 258 1.34 -22.62 -8.76
C LYS A 258 1.81 -23.05 -10.15
N LYS A 259 1.26 -22.41 -11.19
CA LYS A 259 1.60 -22.72 -12.59
C LYS A 259 2.51 -21.67 -13.24
N HIS A 260 2.72 -20.53 -12.59
CA HIS A 260 3.50 -19.38 -13.06
C HIS A 260 3.88 -18.50 -11.85
N VAL A 261 4.78 -17.53 -12.07
CA VAL A 261 5.17 -16.54 -11.06
C VAL A 261 3.99 -15.64 -10.68
N LYS A 262 3.77 -15.42 -9.37
CA LYS A 262 2.63 -14.62 -8.89
C LYS A 262 3.03 -13.67 -7.76
N LEU A 263 3.83 -12.64 -8.07
CA LEU A 263 3.99 -11.50 -7.16
C LEU A 263 2.78 -10.56 -7.35
N THR A 264 2.27 -10.01 -6.26
CA THR A 264 1.10 -9.14 -6.30
C THR A 264 1.37 -7.79 -5.66
N VAL A 265 0.62 -6.77 -6.08
CA VAL A 265 0.67 -5.42 -5.50
C VAL A 265 0.34 -5.45 -4.00
N ARG A 266 -0.56 -6.35 -3.59
CA ARG A 266 -0.93 -6.50 -2.19
C ARG A 266 0.21 -7.04 -1.35
N ASP A 267 0.87 -8.11 -1.80
CA ASP A 267 2.04 -8.65 -1.12
C ASP A 267 3.19 -7.64 -1.08
N TYR A 268 3.41 -6.90 -2.17
CA TYR A 268 4.41 -5.84 -2.21
C TYR A 268 4.12 -4.73 -1.19
N ALA A 269 2.85 -4.32 -1.04
CA ALA A 269 2.44 -3.32 -0.05
C ALA A 269 2.62 -3.84 1.39
N ALA A 270 2.16 -5.07 1.66
CA ALA A 270 2.19 -5.72 2.96
C ALA A 270 3.58 -6.26 3.37
N PHE A 271 4.54 -6.27 2.44
CA PHE A 271 5.84 -6.92 2.61
C PHE A 271 6.56 -6.48 3.91
N PRO A 272 7.10 -7.42 4.71
CA PRO A 272 7.31 -8.85 4.40
C PRO A 272 6.14 -9.79 4.71
N ASN A 273 4.94 -9.30 5.02
CA ASN A 273 3.79 -10.17 5.31
C ASN A 273 3.08 -10.63 4.04
N VAL A 274 3.72 -11.52 3.29
CA VAL A 274 3.19 -12.03 2.01
C VAL A 274 2.10 -13.07 2.26
N GLN A 275 1.01 -13.00 1.51
CA GLN A 275 -0.13 -13.92 1.62
C GLN A 275 -0.51 -14.51 0.27
N GLU A 276 -0.51 -13.71 -0.80
CA GLU A 276 -1.00 -14.15 -2.11
C GLU A 276 0.04 -14.95 -2.90
N SER A 277 1.32 -14.73 -2.62
CA SER A 277 2.43 -15.55 -3.09
C SER A 277 2.55 -16.85 -2.30
N MET A 278 1.82 -17.04 -1.20
CA MET A 278 1.68 -18.33 -0.49
C MET A 278 2.97 -19.20 -0.38
N PRO A 279 4.13 -18.68 0.07
CA PRO A 279 5.27 -19.54 0.39
C PRO A 279 4.89 -20.50 1.52
N TYR A 280 5.40 -21.72 1.53
CA TYR A 280 5.13 -22.65 2.62
C TYR A 280 5.88 -22.25 3.90
N HIS A 281 7.19 -21.97 3.80
CA HIS A 281 7.96 -21.41 4.90
C HIS A 281 8.22 -19.93 4.67
N TRP A 282 7.85 -19.09 5.64
CA TRP A 282 8.13 -17.66 5.59
C TRP A 282 8.39 -17.06 6.98
N PRO A 283 9.32 -16.10 7.12
CA PRO A 283 9.70 -15.57 8.43
C PRO A 283 8.59 -14.92 9.26
N SER A 284 7.59 -14.32 8.62
CA SER A 284 6.47 -13.70 9.34
C SER A 284 5.35 -14.67 9.72
N TYR A 285 5.45 -15.95 9.33
CA TYR A 285 4.39 -16.92 9.60
C TYR A 285 4.54 -17.51 10.99
N GLN A 286 3.42 -17.67 11.68
CA GLN A 286 3.39 -18.31 13.00
C GLN A 286 3.81 -19.78 12.90
N HIS A 287 3.44 -20.44 11.80
CA HIS A 287 3.84 -21.80 11.50
C HIS A 287 3.95 -22.01 9.98
N PRO A 288 4.72 -23.01 9.53
CA PRO A 288 4.75 -23.37 8.13
C PRO A 288 3.35 -23.68 7.58
N GLY A 289 3.16 -23.34 6.32
CA GLY A 289 1.94 -23.60 5.56
C GLY A 289 0.71 -22.80 5.99
N GLN A 290 0.89 -21.75 6.83
CA GLN A 290 -0.19 -20.91 7.34
C GLN A 290 -1.13 -20.41 6.24
N GLU A 291 -0.58 -19.93 5.12
CA GLU A 291 -1.38 -19.41 4.00
C GLU A 291 -1.70 -20.48 2.94
N THR A 292 -0.91 -21.56 2.87
CA THR A 292 -1.08 -22.62 1.85
C THR A 292 -2.06 -23.73 2.22
N ILE A 293 -2.31 -23.93 3.52
CA ILE A 293 -3.14 -25.05 4.03
C ILE A 293 -4.51 -24.50 4.44
N PRO A 294 -5.60 -24.87 3.74
CA PRO A 294 -6.93 -24.41 4.12
C PRO A 294 -7.32 -24.98 5.49
N VAL A 295 -7.59 -24.09 6.45
CA VAL A 295 -8.07 -24.45 7.78
C VAL A 295 -9.59 -24.53 7.75
N ILE A 296 -10.14 -25.74 7.83
CA ILE A 296 -11.59 -25.99 7.81
C ILE A 296 -12.14 -26.14 9.23
N LEU A 297 -11.30 -26.58 10.19
CA LEU A 297 -11.70 -26.84 11.58
C LEU A 297 -10.67 -26.27 12.58
N PRO A 298 -11.09 -25.74 13.74
CA PRO A 298 -10.18 -25.20 14.77
C PRO A 298 -9.12 -26.21 15.29
N LEU A 299 -9.46 -27.51 15.34
CA LEU A 299 -8.52 -28.57 15.72
C LEU A 299 -7.37 -28.74 14.72
N GLN A 300 -7.60 -28.45 13.44
CA GLN A 300 -6.58 -28.49 12.39
C GLN A 300 -5.55 -27.38 12.62
N GLU A 301 -5.99 -26.18 13.00
CA GLU A 301 -5.12 -25.05 13.33
C GLU A 301 -4.15 -25.37 14.48
N GLN A 302 -4.62 -26.10 15.51
CA GLN A 302 -3.75 -26.53 16.61
C GLN A 302 -2.70 -27.57 16.18
N ALA A 303 -3.02 -28.41 15.20
CA ALA A 303 -2.06 -29.36 14.63
C ALA A 303 -1.01 -28.64 13.75
N LEU A 304 -1.42 -27.63 12.98
CA LEU A 304 -0.51 -26.83 12.15
C LEU A 304 0.53 -26.06 12.98
N LYS A 305 0.14 -25.57 14.17
CA LYS A 305 1.07 -24.94 15.13
C LYS A 305 2.18 -25.87 15.64
N LYS A 306 2.09 -27.17 15.41
CA LYS A 306 3.13 -28.17 15.76
C LYS A 306 4.03 -28.53 14.58
N LEU A 307 3.84 -27.94 13.40
CA LEU A 307 4.72 -28.19 12.27
C LEU A 307 6.16 -27.73 12.58
N PRO A 308 7.18 -28.51 12.18
CA PRO A 308 8.57 -28.21 12.48
C PRO A 308 9.07 -26.99 11.69
N LYS A 309 10.24 -26.46 12.04
CA LYS A 309 10.93 -25.36 11.34
C LYS A 309 10.23 -23.98 11.39
N ALA A 310 9.36 -23.72 12.36
CA ALA A 310 8.79 -22.40 12.60
C ALA A 310 9.83 -21.40 13.17
N TYR A 311 9.65 -20.10 12.91
CA TYR A 311 10.44 -19.03 13.52
C TYR A 311 9.98 -18.74 14.96
N PRO A 312 10.89 -18.57 15.94
CA PRO A 312 10.52 -18.19 17.30
C PRO A 312 9.95 -16.77 17.39
N GLU A 313 10.50 -15.82 16.62
CA GLU A 313 10.17 -14.40 16.67
C GLU A 313 9.49 -13.91 15.39
N TYR A 314 8.55 -14.69 14.84
CA TYR A 314 7.85 -14.35 13.59
C TYR A 314 7.17 -12.97 13.63
N VAL A 315 6.73 -12.53 14.81
CA VAL A 315 6.13 -11.20 15.05
C VAL A 315 7.12 -10.08 14.77
N GLU A 316 8.42 -10.27 15.07
CA GLU A 316 9.45 -9.26 14.81
C GLU A 316 9.66 -9.06 13.30
N PHE A 317 9.62 -10.14 12.52
CA PHE A 317 9.62 -10.03 11.06
C PHE A 317 8.34 -9.35 10.55
N ALA A 318 7.17 -9.72 11.08
CA ALA A 318 5.89 -9.13 10.68
C ALA A 318 5.82 -7.61 10.94
N ARG A 319 6.43 -7.15 12.03
CA ARG A 319 6.51 -5.72 12.41
C ARG A 319 7.32 -4.86 11.44
N LEU A 320 8.16 -5.45 10.58
CA LEU A 320 8.87 -4.69 9.54
C LEU A 320 7.90 -4.01 8.56
N ALA A 321 6.68 -4.54 8.38
CA ALA A 321 5.66 -3.91 7.54
C ALA A 321 5.19 -2.54 8.08
N GLN A 322 5.39 -2.28 9.38
CA GLN A 322 4.97 -1.04 10.05
C GLN A 322 6.08 0.02 10.08
N ASN A 323 7.31 -0.37 9.73
CA ASN A 323 8.49 0.47 9.93
C ASN A 323 8.91 1.17 8.63
N SER A 324 8.96 2.50 8.64
CA SER A 324 9.32 3.29 7.46
C SER A 324 10.71 2.97 6.89
N ILE A 325 11.71 2.74 7.75
CA ILE A 325 13.07 2.40 7.30
C ILE A 325 13.08 1.03 6.61
N ALA A 326 12.35 0.05 7.16
CA ALA A 326 12.22 -1.26 6.52
C ALA A 326 11.52 -1.15 5.14
N GLN A 327 10.51 -0.29 5.01
CA GLN A 327 9.85 -0.03 3.73
C GLN A 327 10.77 0.69 2.72
N GLU A 328 11.64 1.58 3.17
CA GLU A 328 12.71 2.15 2.34
C GLU A 328 13.71 1.07 1.90
N GLN A 329 14.12 0.17 2.80
CA GLN A 329 15.00 -0.95 2.49
C GLN A 329 14.38 -1.91 1.45
N LYS A 330 13.07 -2.17 1.53
CA LYS A 330 12.32 -2.94 0.53
C LYS A 330 12.48 -2.34 -0.86
N LEU A 331 12.16 -1.05 -1.00
CA LEU A 331 12.23 -0.38 -2.30
C LEU A 331 13.68 -0.31 -2.81
N ALA A 332 14.65 -0.03 -1.93
CA ALA A 332 16.06 -0.04 -2.30
C ALA A 332 16.53 -1.42 -2.80
N ALA A 333 16.11 -2.50 -2.14
CA ALA A 333 16.43 -3.87 -2.56
C ALA A 333 15.79 -4.25 -3.90
N VAL A 334 14.51 -3.91 -4.09
CA VAL A 334 13.82 -4.12 -5.37
C VAL A 334 14.47 -3.32 -6.49
N LEU A 335 14.79 -2.04 -6.25
CA LEU A 335 15.49 -1.22 -7.24
C LEU A 335 16.85 -1.83 -7.58
N LYS A 336 17.62 -2.29 -6.59
CA LYS A 336 18.91 -2.95 -6.82
C LYS A 336 18.74 -4.19 -7.70
N ALA A 337 17.76 -5.05 -7.42
CA ALA A 337 17.47 -6.22 -8.26
C ALA A 337 17.11 -5.83 -9.70
N LEU A 338 16.27 -4.80 -9.88
CA LEU A 338 15.85 -4.35 -11.22
C LEU A 338 16.99 -3.70 -12.01
N LEU A 339 17.87 -2.93 -11.37
CA LEU A 339 18.95 -2.21 -12.05
C LEU A 339 20.14 -3.12 -12.39
N THR A 340 20.45 -4.08 -11.52
CA THR A 340 21.60 -4.98 -11.70
C THR A 340 21.29 -6.16 -12.62
N PHE A 341 20.02 -6.41 -12.95
CA PHE A 341 19.65 -7.33 -14.02
C PHE A 341 20.00 -6.76 -15.40
N GLN A 342 21.21 -7.08 -15.84
CA GLN A 342 21.72 -6.79 -17.19
C GLN A 342 21.78 -8.13 -17.95
N PRO A 343 20.85 -8.41 -18.88
CA PRO A 343 20.71 -9.72 -19.51
C PRO A 343 22.00 -10.25 -20.13
N GLU A 344 22.79 -9.38 -20.75
CA GLU A 344 24.07 -9.74 -21.36
C GLU A 344 25.08 -10.17 -20.30
N VAL A 345 25.23 -9.41 -19.22
CA VAL A 345 26.15 -9.72 -18.12
C VAL A 345 25.73 -10.99 -17.38
N GLN A 346 24.42 -11.16 -17.15
CA GLN A 346 23.91 -12.36 -16.49
C GLN A 346 24.11 -13.61 -17.35
N ARG A 347 23.95 -13.50 -18.67
CA ARG A 347 24.24 -14.57 -19.62
C ARG A 347 25.72 -14.97 -19.60
N GLU A 348 26.64 -14.02 -19.57
CA GLU A 348 28.08 -14.33 -19.45
C GLU A 348 28.38 -15.08 -18.14
N ARG A 349 27.82 -14.61 -17.02
CA ARG A 349 28.00 -15.27 -15.70
C ARG A 349 27.46 -16.69 -15.67
N LEU A 350 26.30 -16.93 -16.26
CA LEU A 350 25.76 -18.29 -16.41
C LEU A 350 26.63 -19.12 -17.36
N THR A 351 27.16 -18.54 -18.43
CA THR A 351 28.05 -19.24 -19.36
C THR A 351 29.35 -19.69 -18.68
N GLU A 352 29.90 -18.92 -17.73
CA GLU A 352 31.04 -19.39 -16.93
C GLU A 352 30.71 -20.61 -16.03
N LEU A 353 29.47 -20.71 -15.57
CA LEU A 353 28.99 -21.77 -14.67
C LEU A 353 28.53 -23.03 -15.41
N PHE A 354 27.98 -22.86 -16.61
CA PHE A 354 27.31 -23.94 -17.35
C PHE A 354 27.91 -24.22 -18.72
N GLY A 355 28.66 -23.30 -19.31
CA GLY A 355 29.18 -23.43 -20.68
C GLY A 355 28.07 -23.80 -21.67
N ASP A 356 28.35 -24.81 -22.49
CA ASP A 356 27.42 -25.34 -23.50
C ASP A 356 26.52 -26.48 -22.97
N LEU A 357 26.37 -26.62 -21.65
CA LEU A 357 25.51 -27.67 -21.09
C LEU A 357 24.07 -27.48 -21.59
N PRO A 358 23.44 -28.54 -22.15
CA PRO A 358 22.04 -28.47 -22.55
C PRO A 358 21.12 -28.43 -21.33
N LEU A 359 19.86 -28.04 -21.55
CA LEU A 359 18.81 -28.12 -20.55
C LEU A 359 18.75 -29.52 -19.91
N ASN A 360 18.65 -30.56 -20.75
CA ASN A 360 18.61 -31.97 -20.34
C ASN A 360 17.49 -32.24 -19.31
N TYR A 361 16.26 -31.81 -19.60
CA TYR A 361 15.12 -32.10 -18.73
C TYR A 361 14.72 -33.58 -18.78
N THR A 362 15.20 -34.33 -19.79
CA THR A 362 15.04 -35.79 -19.84
C THR A 362 15.77 -36.51 -18.69
N SER A 363 16.72 -35.85 -18.01
CA SER A 363 17.30 -36.36 -16.75
C SER A 363 16.26 -36.62 -15.64
N LEU A 364 15.05 -36.06 -15.75
CA LEU A 364 13.95 -36.33 -14.83
C LEU A 364 13.46 -37.79 -14.87
N ASP A 365 13.72 -38.52 -15.97
CA ASP A 365 13.42 -39.95 -16.09
C ASP A 365 14.15 -40.79 -15.02
N GLU A 366 15.30 -40.29 -14.51
CA GLU A 366 16.05 -40.92 -13.41
C GLU A 366 15.38 -40.77 -12.04
N THR A 367 14.55 -39.74 -11.87
CA THR A 367 13.72 -39.52 -10.67
C THR A 367 12.45 -40.35 -10.76
N ASP A 368 11.66 -40.13 -11.80
CA ASP A 368 10.42 -40.86 -12.10
C ASP A 368 10.11 -40.68 -13.60
N PRO A 369 10.01 -41.78 -14.39
CA PRO A 369 9.72 -41.73 -15.83
C PRO A 369 8.44 -40.97 -16.21
N SER A 370 7.49 -40.80 -15.28
CA SER A 370 6.26 -40.03 -15.52
C SER A 370 6.46 -38.51 -15.43
N LEU A 371 7.54 -38.05 -14.78
CA LEU A 371 7.79 -36.61 -14.58
C LEU A 371 8.05 -35.89 -15.89
N ARG A 372 8.80 -36.51 -16.81
CA ARG A 372 9.07 -35.92 -18.11
C ARG A 372 7.78 -35.56 -18.84
N ALA A 373 6.85 -36.51 -18.96
CA ALA A 373 5.57 -36.31 -19.62
C ALA A 373 4.75 -35.19 -18.94
N LYS A 374 4.81 -35.14 -17.61
CA LYS A 374 4.16 -34.09 -16.81
C LYS A 374 4.74 -32.70 -17.06
N TYR A 375 6.06 -32.57 -17.18
CA TYR A 375 6.69 -31.28 -17.50
C TYR A 375 6.40 -30.83 -18.93
N GLU A 376 6.35 -31.77 -19.88
CA GLU A 376 5.94 -31.50 -21.28
C GLU A 376 4.47 -31.02 -21.35
N GLU A 377 3.59 -31.54 -20.49
CA GLU A 377 2.19 -31.10 -20.39
C GLU A 377 2.04 -29.72 -19.71
N LEU A 378 2.69 -29.51 -18.57
CA LEU A 378 2.49 -28.32 -17.74
C LEU A 378 3.27 -27.10 -18.26
N TYR A 379 4.43 -27.32 -18.89
CA TYR A 379 5.33 -26.26 -19.33
C TYR A 379 5.82 -26.50 -20.76
N PRO A 380 4.91 -26.62 -21.75
CA PRO A 380 5.27 -26.96 -23.12
C PRO A 380 6.24 -25.94 -23.77
N GLN A 381 6.24 -24.70 -23.29
CA GLN A 381 7.17 -23.65 -23.72
C GLN A 381 8.61 -23.88 -23.24
N PHE A 382 8.79 -24.56 -22.10
CA PHE A 382 10.09 -24.81 -21.47
C PHE A 382 10.59 -26.24 -21.69
N CYS A 383 9.69 -27.23 -21.73
CA CYS A 383 10.02 -28.65 -21.80
C CYS A 383 9.39 -29.30 -23.04
N ASN A 384 10.19 -29.46 -24.09
CA ASN A 384 9.84 -30.21 -25.30
C ASN A 384 11.12 -30.68 -26.04
N ALA A 385 10.96 -31.51 -27.07
CA ALA A 385 12.10 -32.08 -27.80
C ALA A 385 13.03 -31.04 -28.47
N GLU A 386 12.55 -29.83 -28.75
CA GLU A 386 13.38 -28.73 -29.26
C GLU A 386 14.10 -28.00 -28.12
N SER A 387 13.41 -27.71 -27.01
CA SER A 387 13.99 -27.01 -25.87
C SER A 387 15.02 -27.85 -25.11
N ASP A 388 14.90 -29.19 -25.10
CA ASP A 388 15.89 -30.09 -24.47
C ASP A 388 17.29 -29.93 -25.06
N LYS A 389 17.36 -29.52 -26.33
CA LYS A 389 18.59 -29.31 -27.09
C LYS A 389 19.16 -27.90 -26.95
N LYS A 390 18.38 -26.95 -26.41
CA LYS A 390 18.85 -25.59 -26.18
C LYS A 390 19.80 -25.56 -24.98
N SER A 391 20.62 -24.50 -24.94
CA SER A 391 21.50 -24.26 -23.80
C SER A 391 20.68 -24.09 -22.52
N PHE A 392 21.16 -24.67 -21.42
CA PHE A 392 20.58 -24.42 -20.10
C PHE A 392 20.62 -22.92 -19.74
N VAL A 393 21.60 -22.17 -20.25
CA VAL A 393 21.69 -20.72 -20.07
C VAL A 393 20.48 -20.01 -20.66
N ASP A 394 20.06 -20.37 -21.87
CA ASP A 394 18.87 -19.76 -22.52
C ASP A 394 17.61 -20.02 -21.71
N PHE A 395 17.42 -21.26 -21.25
CA PHE A 395 16.29 -21.62 -20.39
C PHE A 395 16.24 -20.77 -19.12
N MET A 396 17.36 -20.60 -18.42
CA MET A 396 17.40 -19.78 -17.20
C MET A 396 17.18 -18.30 -17.48
N MET A 397 17.68 -17.78 -18.61
CA MET A 397 17.45 -16.39 -19.00
C MET A 397 15.96 -16.11 -19.28
N ASP A 398 15.26 -17.02 -19.95
CA ASP A 398 13.81 -16.92 -20.19
C ASP A 398 13.05 -16.89 -18.85
N LEU A 399 13.43 -17.77 -17.92
CA LEU A 399 12.81 -17.87 -16.60
C LEU A 399 13.10 -16.63 -15.73
N TYR A 400 14.31 -16.07 -15.77
CA TYR A 400 14.63 -14.80 -15.10
C TYR A 400 13.87 -13.61 -15.68
N GLN A 401 13.66 -13.58 -16.99
CA GLN A 401 12.91 -12.51 -17.64
C GLN A 401 11.45 -12.52 -17.16
N GLU A 402 10.81 -13.69 -17.04
CA GLU A 402 9.43 -13.81 -16.52
C GLU A 402 9.31 -13.23 -15.09
N HIS A 403 10.25 -13.58 -14.21
CA HIS A 403 10.28 -13.04 -12.85
C HIS A 403 10.56 -11.53 -12.85
N PHE A 404 11.53 -11.08 -13.64
CA PHE A 404 11.88 -9.67 -13.76
C PHE A 404 10.67 -8.83 -14.18
N ASP A 405 9.95 -9.25 -15.21
CA ASP A 405 8.79 -8.52 -15.73
C ASP A 405 7.66 -8.46 -14.69
N ASN A 406 7.44 -9.54 -13.94
CA ASN A 406 6.45 -9.56 -12.85
C ASN A 406 6.83 -8.59 -11.72
N LEU A 407 8.09 -8.61 -11.25
CA LEU A 407 8.58 -7.67 -10.24
C LEU A 407 8.51 -6.22 -10.74
N TYR A 408 8.88 -5.98 -12.00
CA TYR A 408 8.83 -4.66 -12.62
C TYR A 408 7.41 -4.10 -12.59
N ARG A 409 6.41 -4.88 -13.03
CA ARG A 409 5.00 -4.46 -13.02
C ARG A 409 4.51 -4.11 -11.61
N VAL A 410 4.78 -4.98 -10.65
CA VAL A 410 4.30 -4.83 -9.27
C VAL A 410 4.96 -3.66 -8.54
N ALA A 411 6.26 -3.42 -8.77
CA ALA A 411 7.00 -2.41 -8.02
C ALA A 411 7.11 -1.06 -8.74
N VAL A 412 7.34 -1.03 -10.05
CA VAL A 412 7.58 0.23 -10.80
C VAL A 412 6.28 1.01 -10.95
N PHE A 413 5.18 0.34 -11.27
CA PHE A 413 3.86 0.98 -11.43
C PHE A 413 3.07 1.10 -10.12
N TYR A 414 3.69 0.84 -8.97
CA TYR A 414 3.02 0.90 -7.68
C TYR A 414 2.59 2.33 -7.32
N MET A 415 1.28 2.51 -7.07
CA MET A 415 0.65 3.81 -6.80
C MET A 415 0.48 4.15 -5.32
N GLY A 416 1.16 3.43 -4.43
CA GLY A 416 1.06 3.69 -3.00
C GLY A 416 -0.25 3.19 -2.38
N CYS A 417 -0.39 3.38 -1.08
CA CYS A 417 -1.62 3.14 -0.33
C CYS A 417 -1.61 3.97 0.96
N SER A 418 -2.80 4.39 1.42
CA SER A 418 -2.93 5.10 2.71
C SER A 418 -2.67 4.19 3.91
N ASP A 419 -2.93 2.89 3.77
CA ASP A 419 -2.62 1.84 4.74
C ASP A 419 -2.26 0.55 3.99
N ASN A 420 -1.12 -0.04 4.34
CA ASN A 420 -0.66 -1.32 3.80
C ASN A 420 -1.28 -2.55 4.50
N GLY A 421 -2.30 -2.36 5.33
CA GLY A 421 -2.92 -3.40 6.16
C GLY A 421 -2.23 -3.59 7.51
N TYR A 422 -1.15 -2.85 7.77
CA TYR A 422 -0.36 -2.89 9.01
C TYR A 422 -0.18 -1.50 9.64
N GLY A 423 -0.92 -0.49 9.18
CA GLY A 423 -0.92 0.86 9.74
C GLY A 423 0.19 1.78 9.22
N ALA A 424 0.84 1.41 8.10
CA ALA A 424 1.83 2.24 7.42
C ALA A 424 1.28 2.76 6.08
N SER A 425 1.38 4.07 5.87
CA SER A 425 1.13 4.71 4.58
C SER A 425 2.37 4.56 3.69
N LEU A 426 2.15 4.16 2.43
CA LEU A 426 3.19 3.96 1.43
C LEU A 426 3.00 4.93 0.28
N LEU A 427 4.08 5.60 -0.10
CA LEU A 427 4.08 6.50 -1.24
C LEU A 427 4.08 5.70 -2.56
N PRO A 428 3.55 6.28 -3.65
CA PRO A 428 3.80 5.79 -5.00
C PRO A 428 5.32 5.66 -5.28
N THR A 429 5.68 4.73 -6.16
CA THR A 429 7.09 4.50 -6.50
C THR A 429 7.74 5.75 -7.09
N TYR A 430 7.08 6.48 -7.99
CA TYR A 430 7.65 7.71 -8.58
C TYR A 430 8.01 8.75 -7.50
N GLN A 431 7.17 8.89 -6.49
CA GLN A 431 7.37 9.86 -5.42
C GLN A 431 8.47 9.41 -4.46
N SER A 432 8.54 8.11 -4.17
CA SER A 432 9.61 7.54 -3.36
C SER A 432 10.96 7.69 -4.05
N LEU A 433 11.03 7.44 -5.37
CA LEU A 433 12.23 7.68 -6.17
C LEU A 433 12.61 9.16 -6.16
N TYR A 434 11.66 10.06 -6.40
CA TYR A 434 11.89 11.52 -6.37
C TYR A 434 12.49 11.97 -5.03
N GLN A 435 12.02 11.43 -3.91
CA GLN A 435 12.53 11.79 -2.58
C GLN A 435 13.89 11.17 -2.23
N LYS A 436 14.30 10.09 -2.91
CA LYS A 436 15.49 9.29 -2.55
C LYS A 436 16.49 9.12 -3.69
N PRO A 437 17.13 10.21 -4.19
CA PRO A 437 18.28 10.10 -5.11
C PRO A 437 19.41 9.19 -4.60
N SER A 438 19.57 9.06 -3.28
CA SER A 438 20.57 8.17 -2.67
C SER A 438 20.42 6.71 -3.09
N PHE A 439 19.21 6.23 -3.43
CA PHE A 439 19.03 4.83 -3.81
C PHE A 439 19.86 4.45 -5.04
N TYR A 440 19.79 5.25 -6.11
CA TYR A 440 20.59 5.02 -7.30
C TYR A 440 22.10 5.15 -7.01
N ARG A 441 22.51 6.20 -6.29
CA ARG A 441 23.93 6.41 -5.95
C ARG A 441 24.52 5.24 -5.17
N ASN A 442 23.80 4.74 -4.18
CA ASN A 442 24.25 3.60 -3.37
C ASN A 442 24.35 2.32 -4.21
N ILE A 443 23.45 2.11 -5.18
CA ILE A 443 23.50 0.98 -6.10
C ILE A 443 24.68 1.13 -7.06
N GLU A 444 24.90 2.31 -7.63
CA GLU A 444 26.03 2.60 -8.52
C GLU A 444 27.37 2.39 -7.80
N GLU A 445 27.51 2.89 -6.57
CA GLU A 445 28.69 2.68 -5.72
C GLU A 445 28.90 1.19 -5.43
N TRP A 446 27.84 0.47 -5.07
CA TRP A 446 27.90 -0.97 -4.84
C TRP A 446 28.35 -1.72 -6.10
N VAL A 447 27.80 -1.37 -7.28
CA VAL A 447 28.16 -1.96 -8.57
C VAL A 447 29.64 -1.71 -8.90
N LYS A 448 30.14 -0.49 -8.69
CA LYS A 448 31.56 -0.15 -8.88
C LYS A 448 32.45 -1.02 -7.99
N ASN A 449 32.10 -1.14 -6.71
CA ASN A 449 32.83 -1.98 -5.77
C ASN A 449 32.80 -3.47 -6.17
N GLU A 450 31.68 -4.01 -6.66
CA GLU A 450 31.63 -5.40 -7.14
C GLU A 450 32.50 -5.60 -8.40
N ASN A 451 32.53 -4.64 -9.33
CA ASN A 451 33.41 -4.69 -10.49
C ASN A 451 34.90 -4.64 -10.11
N GLU A 452 35.26 -3.84 -9.10
CA GLU A 452 36.63 -3.69 -8.60
C GLU A 452 37.10 -4.85 -7.72
N THR A 453 36.16 -5.63 -7.16
CA THR A 453 36.49 -6.71 -6.22
C THR A 453 36.11 -8.10 -6.73
N THR A 454 34.82 -8.41 -6.84
CA THR A 454 34.30 -9.72 -7.23
C THR A 454 34.63 -10.07 -8.69
N TYR A 455 34.56 -9.07 -9.59
CA TYR A 455 34.76 -9.26 -11.03
C TYR A 455 36.04 -8.59 -11.55
N ALA A 456 37.04 -8.38 -10.68
CA ALA A 456 38.25 -7.65 -11.04
C ALA A 456 39.06 -8.32 -12.18
N SER A 457 39.03 -9.65 -12.23
CA SER A 457 39.85 -10.48 -13.12
C SER A 457 39.33 -10.60 -14.56
N ASP A 458 38.04 -10.37 -14.79
CA ASP A 458 37.38 -10.65 -16.06
C ASP A 458 36.49 -9.46 -16.46
N GLU A 459 36.61 -8.96 -17.69
CA GLU A 459 35.83 -7.80 -18.15
C GLU A 459 34.36 -8.15 -18.47
N ASP A 460 34.12 -9.28 -19.14
CA ASP A 460 32.77 -9.67 -19.59
C ASP A 460 31.71 -9.81 -18.48
N PRO A 461 32.00 -10.37 -17.28
CA PRO A 461 31.02 -10.47 -16.20
C PRO A 461 30.86 -9.18 -15.38
N LYS A 462 31.56 -8.08 -15.71
CA LYS A 462 31.39 -6.78 -15.04
C LYS A 462 30.07 -6.15 -15.43
N TYR A 463 29.45 -5.46 -14.47
CA TYR A 463 28.30 -4.61 -14.75
C TYR A 463 28.69 -3.44 -15.63
N LYS A 464 27.84 -3.09 -16.58
CA LYS A 464 27.97 -1.91 -17.43
C LYS A 464 27.29 -0.71 -16.74
N LEU A 465 28.06 0.32 -16.40
CA LEU A 465 27.54 1.49 -15.68
C LEU A 465 26.56 2.31 -16.53
N ASP A 466 26.83 2.46 -17.83
CA ASP A 466 25.91 3.18 -18.73
C ASP A 466 24.55 2.48 -18.84
N GLU A 467 24.55 1.14 -18.88
CA GLU A 467 23.31 0.35 -18.90
C GLU A 467 22.56 0.44 -17.57
N LEU A 468 23.28 0.50 -16.43
CA LEU A 468 22.69 0.74 -15.11
C LEU A 468 21.93 2.07 -15.09
N GLN A 469 22.54 3.15 -15.60
CA GLN A 469 21.90 4.47 -15.65
C GLN A 469 20.70 4.49 -16.61
N LYS A 470 20.83 3.92 -17.82
CA LYS A 470 19.71 3.81 -18.78
C LYS A 470 18.55 3.01 -18.22
N ARG A 471 18.82 1.91 -17.51
CA ARG A 471 17.79 1.14 -16.81
C ARG A 471 17.14 1.95 -15.71
N TYR A 472 17.91 2.73 -14.96
CA TYR A 472 17.35 3.60 -13.94
C TYR A 472 16.46 4.69 -14.52
N HIS A 473 16.86 5.28 -15.65
CA HIS A 473 16.05 6.24 -16.38
C HIS A 473 14.74 5.61 -16.88
N GLN A 474 14.78 4.37 -17.38
CA GLN A 474 13.56 3.62 -17.72
C GLN A 474 12.64 3.45 -16.51
N VAL A 475 13.16 2.95 -15.39
CA VAL A 475 12.39 2.77 -14.14
C VAL A 475 11.80 4.09 -13.66
N TRP A 476 12.60 5.17 -13.70
CA TRP A 476 12.16 6.52 -13.36
C TRP A 476 10.98 6.97 -14.23
N ARG A 477 11.15 6.95 -15.56
CA ARG A 477 10.10 7.30 -16.52
C ARG A 477 8.83 6.47 -16.29
N ASP A 478 8.99 5.17 -16.20
CA ASP A 478 7.88 4.22 -16.16
C ASP A 478 7.11 4.33 -14.83
N ALA A 479 7.78 4.68 -13.72
CA ALA A 479 7.12 4.94 -12.44
C ALA A 479 6.15 6.14 -12.49
N PHE A 480 6.43 7.17 -13.31
CA PHE A 480 5.52 8.30 -13.52
C PHE A 480 4.35 7.97 -14.48
N ALA A 481 4.42 6.85 -15.22
CA ALA A 481 3.44 6.53 -16.26
C ALA A 481 1.99 6.46 -15.76
N PRO A 482 1.67 5.80 -14.62
CA PRO A 482 0.29 5.70 -14.17
C PRO A 482 -0.32 7.07 -13.81
N THR A 483 0.46 7.96 -13.18
CA THR A 483 -0.01 9.31 -12.83
C THR A 483 -0.23 10.17 -14.08
N ILE A 484 0.69 10.11 -15.06
CA ILE A 484 0.54 10.83 -16.32
C ILE A 484 -0.63 10.26 -17.14
N LYS A 485 -0.83 8.94 -17.12
CA LYS A 485 -2.00 8.26 -17.71
C LYS A 485 -3.29 8.83 -17.14
N GLU A 486 -3.40 8.91 -15.81
CA GLU A 486 -4.60 9.43 -15.16
C GLU A 486 -4.87 10.89 -15.55
N LEU A 487 -3.83 11.74 -15.64
CA LEU A 487 -3.99 13.12 -16.08
C LEU A 487 -4.49 13.23 -17.51
N ILE A 488 -3.87 12.51 -18.46
CA ILE A 488 -4.30 12.59 -19.85
C ILE A 488 -5.68 11.95 -20.04
N HIS A 489 -5.99 10.83 -19.39
CA HIS A 489 -7.34 10.22 -19.44
C HIS A 489 -8.40 11.14 -18.82
N SER A 490 -8.08 11.83 -17.73
CA SER A 490 -8.95 12.85 -17.12
C SER A 490 -9.22 14.01 -18.08
N SER A 491 -8.22 14.45 -18.84
CA SER A 491 -8.41 15.52 -19.82
C SER A 491 -9.40 15.14 -20.93
N TYR A 492 -9.36 13.89 -21.42
CA TYR A 492 -10.38 13.41 -22.35
C TYR A 492 -11.75 13.21 -21.69
N ARG A 493 -11.83 12.77 -20.44
CA ARG A 493 -13.11 12.67 -19.71
C ARG A 493 -13.77 14.04 -19.56
N LEU A 494 -12.99 15.06 -19.17
CA LEU A 494 -13.45 16.45 -19.14
C LEU A 494 -13.93 16.88 -20.52
N MET A 495 -13.18 16.58 -21.59
CA MET A 495 -13.59 16.90 -22.95
C MET A 495 -14.92 16.24 -23.34
N LYS A 496 -15.13 14.96 -23.02
CA LYS A 496 -16.41 14.26 -23.23
C LYS A 496 -17.55 14.96 -22.48
N SER A 497 -17.30 15.38 -21.24
CA SER A 497 -18.27 16.10 -20.40
C SER A 497 -18.64 17.45 -21.00
N VAL A 498 -17.63 18.25 -21.38
CA VAL A 498 -17.80 19.56 -22.03
C VAL A 498 -18.52 19.43 -23.38
N LEU A 499 -18.22 18.41 -24.19
CA LEU A 499 -18.90 18.18 -25.47
C LEU A 499 -20.37 17.83 -25.31
N LYS A 500 -20.74 17.11 -24.24
CA LYS A 500 -22.14 16.81 -23.93
C LYS A 500 -22.95 18.09 -23.69
N ASP A 501 -22.33 19.06 -23.01
CA ASP A 501 -22.96 20.35 -22.72
C ASP A 501 -22.89 21.32 -23.91
N ALA A 502 -21.89 21.15 -24.78
CA ALA A 502 -21.63 22.08 -25.90
C ALA A 502 -22.28 21.68 -27.24
N THR A 503 -22.80 20.45 -27.38
CA THR A 503 -23.33 19.89 -28.64
C THR A 503 -24.75 19.34 -28.48
N LYS A 504 -25.52 19.29 -29.58
CA LYS A 504 -26.87 18.68 -29.61
C LYS A 504 -26.79 17.16 -29.80
N PRO A 505 -27.77 16.39 -29.30
CA PRO A 505 -27.89 14.97 -29.62
C PRO A 505 -28.01 14.71 -31.13
N PRO A 506 -27.36 13.66 -31.68
CA PRO A 506 -26.38 12.82 -31.01
C PRO A 506 -25.07 13.58 -30.77
N HIS A 507 -24.63 13.62 -29.51
CA HIS A 507 -23.42 14.35 -29.11
C HIS A 507 -22.19 13.79 -29.80
N VAL A 508 -21.18 14.65 -29.99
CA VAL A 508 -19.87 14.24 -30.50
C VAL A 508 -19.27 13.16 -29.59
N GLN A 509 -18.94 12.01 -30.18
CA GLN A 509 -18.34 10.89 -29.48
C GLN A 509 -16.83 10.94 -29.62
N ILE A 510 -16.12 10.75 -28.50
CA ILE A 510 -14.69 10.46 -28.49
C ILE A 510 -14.54 8.97 -28.23
N SER A 511 -13.73 8.28 -29.04
CA SER A 511 -13.46 6.84 -28.93
C SER A 511 -13.09 6.42 -27.50
N GLU A 512 -13.39 5.18 -27.14
CA GLU A 512 -12.95 4.59 -25.87
C GLU A 512 -11.45 4.27 -25.89
N PHE A 513 -10.86 4.27 -24.68
CA PHE A 513 -9.44 3.98 -24.48
C PHE A 513 -9.25 2.47 -24.34
N GLY A 514 -8.59 1.84 -25.32
CA GLY A 514 -8.09 0.47 -25.17
C GLY A 514 -6.73 0.50 -24.48
N SER A 515 -6.69 0.67 -23.15
CA SER A 515 -5.44 0.69 -22.37
C SER A 515 -5.27 -0.57 -21.53
N LYS A 516 -4.03 -1.05 -21.39
CA LYS A 516 -3.71 -2.11 -20.43
C LYS A 516 -3.69 -1.60 -18.99
N GLU A 517 -3.90 -2.51 -18.05
CA GLU A 517 -3.68 -2.27 -16.62
C GLU A 517 -2.22 -2.54 -16.24
N ALA A 518 -1.74 -1.94 -15.16
CA ALA A 518 -0.38 -2.15 -14.67
C ALA A 518 -0.11 -3.61 -14.25
N THR A 519 -1.17 -4.34 -13.90
CA THR A 519 -1.13 -5.76 -13.52
C THR A 519 -1.30 -6.72 -14.71
N ASP A 520 -1.44 -6.20 -15.94
CA ASP A 520 -1.57 -7.03 -17.14
C ASP A 520 -0.24 -7.76 -17.43
N GLU A 521 -0.27 -9.10 -17.45
CA GLU A 521 0.91 -9.94 -17.68
C GLU A 521 1.49 -9.80 -19.10
N THR A 522 0.68 -9.35 -20.05
CA THR A 522 1.11 -9.10 -21.43
C THR A 522 1.73 -7.73 -21.62
N LEU A 523 1.84 -6.92 -20.57
CA LEU A 523 2.41 -5.57 -20.62
C LEU A 523 3.91 -5.65 -20.93
N THR A 524 4.32 -5.14 -22.09
CA THR A 524 5.72 -5.16 -22.54
C THR A 524 6.39 -3.79 -22.49
N SER A 525 5.60 -2.71 -22.40
CA SER A 525 6.10 -1.34 -22.30
C SER A 525 5.13 -0.43 -21.54
N ALA A 526 5.66 0.61 -20.89
CA ALA A 526 4.83 1.61 -20.21
C ALA A 526 3.89 2.37 -21.16
N TRP A 527 4.21 2.46 -22.46
CA TRP A 527 3.34 3.09 -23.46
C TRP A 527 1.96 2.42 -23.57
N GLU A 528 1.91 1.09 -23.42
CA GLU A 528 0.66 0.33 -23.50
C GLU A 528 -0.35 0.69 -22.39
N LEU A 529 0.12 1.30 -21.29
CA LEU A 529 -0.74 1.84 -20.23
C LEU A 529 -1.58 3.03 -20.71
N PHE A 530 -1.11 3.80 -21.68
CA PHE A 530 -1.81 4.98 -22.19
C PHE A 530 -2.91 4.61 -23.20
N GLY A 531 -2.79 3.46 -23.85
CA GLY A 531 -3.71 2.97 -24.88
C GLY A 531 -3.57 3.72 -26.21
N ASN A 532 -4.67 3.83 -26.95
CA ASN A 532 -4.68 4.37 -28.31
C ASN A 532 -4.64 5.92 -28.40
N LEU A 533 -4.91 6.65 -27.31
CA LEU A 533 -4.99 8.12 -27.20
C LEU A 533 -5.44 8.81 -28.52
N PRO A 534 -6.74 8.91 -28.83
CA PRO A 534 -7.21 9.36 -30.13
C PRO A 534 -6.88 10.83 -30.40
N LEU A 535 -6.41 11.15 -31.62
CA LEU A 535 -6.24 12.55 -32.04
C LEU A 535 -7.60 13.21 -32.20
N LEU A 536 -7.81 14.37 -31.58
CA LEU A 536 -9.06 15.12 -31.67
C LEU A 536 -9.03 16.08 -32.87
N ASP A 537 -9.98 15.90 -33.79
CA ASP A 537 -10.17 16.78 -34.96
C ASP A 537 -10.85 18.08 -34.54
N LYS A 538 -10.08 19.17 -34.50
CA LYS A 538 -10.55 20.48 -34.04
C LYS A 538 -11.66 21.01 -34.94
N GLU A 539 -11.48 20.94 -36.25
CA GLU A 539 -12.41 21.46 -37.25
C GLU A 539 -13.74 20.71 -37.21
N ALA A 540 -13.70 19.37 -37.15
CA ALA A 540 -14.88 18.52 -37.07
C ALA A 540 -15.67 18.71 -35.76
N ILE A 541 -14.96 18.91 -34.63
CA ILE A 541 -15.59 19.18 -33.33
C ILE A 541 -16.24 20.57 -33.31
N VAL A 542 -15.52 21.61 -33.73
CA VAL A 542 -16.01 23.00 -33.73
C VAL A 542 -17.24 23.15 -34.65
N ALA A 543 -17.28 22.44 -35.78
CA ALA A 543 -18.42 22.45 -36.69
C ALA A 543 -19.73 21.91 -36.08
N LYS A 544 -19.66 21.15 -34.98
CA LYS A 544 -20.82 20.53 -34.31
C LYS A 544 -21.28 21.26 -33.04
N LEU A 545 -20.64 22.38 -32.69
CA LEU A 545 -21.03 23.18 -31.52
C LEU A 545 -22.39 23.83 -31.71
N SER A 546 -23.26 23.68 -30.71
CA SER A 546 -24.65 24.16 -30.75
C SER A 546 -24.98 25.17 -29.66
N VAL A 547 -23.98 25.60 -28.88
CA VAL A 547 -24.11 26.66 -27.86
C VAL A 547 -24.11 28.05 -28.50
N ASP A 548 -24.68 29.01 -27.78
CA ASP A 548 -24.74 30.41 -28.18
C ASP A 548 -23.35 30.96 -28.53
N LYS A 549 -23.30 31.93 -29.45
CA LYS A 549 -22.03 32.54 -29.89
C LYS A 549 -21.26 33.19 -28.74
N ASP A 550 -21.96 33.70 -27.74
CA ASP A 550 -21.38 34.35 -26.56
C ASP A 550 -21.10 33.37 -25.41
N SER A 551 -21.43 32.08 -25.59
CA SER A 551 -21.18 31.06 -24.57
C SER A 551 -19.69 30.79 -24.44
N LYS A 552 -19.17 30.89 -23.22
CA LYS A 552 -17.77 30.59 -22.90
C LYS A 552 -17.39 29.11 -23.14
N LEU A 553 -18.36 28.21 -23.16
CA LEU A 553 -18.14 26.81 -23.57
C LEU A 553 -17.69 26.69 -25.03
N ARG A 554 -18.09 27.64 -25.90
CA ARG A 554 -17.67 27.69 -27.30
C ARG A 554 -16.16 27.99 -27.43
N ASP A 555 -15.62 28.78 -26.51
CA ASP A 555 -14.19 29.10 -26.42
C ASP A 555 -13.40 27.98 -25.75
N ALA A 556 -14.00 27.30 -24.75
CA ALA A 556 -13.34 26.24 -23.98
C ALA A 556 -13.01 25.00 -24.83
N VAL A 557 -13.93 24.58 -25.71
CA VAL A 557 -13.77 23.38 -26.56
C VAL A 557 -12.49 23.41 -27.41
N PRO A 558 -12.22 24.42 -28.27
CA PRO A 558 -11.01 24.44 -29.09
C PRO A 558 -9.73 24.56 -28.26
N ALA A 559 -9.77 25.20 -27.08
CA ALA A 559 -8.63 25.28 -26.17
C ALA A 559 -8.31 23.91 -25.54
N LEU A 560 -9.33 23.17 -25.08
CA LEU A 560 -9.18 21.80 -24.58
C LEU A 560 -8.68 20.83 -25.66
N VAL A 561 -9.17 20.94 -26.90
CA VAL A 561 -8.67 20.13 -28.03
C VAL A 561 -7.18 20.37 -28.25
N ALA A 562 -6.74 21.63 -28.25
CA ALA A 562 -5.33 21.98 -28.42
C ALA A 562 -4.47 21.40 -27.28
N PHE A 563 -4.87 21.60 -26.03
CA PHE A 563 -4.21 21.05 -24.85
C PHE A 563 -4.08 19.52 -24.92
N ILE A 564 -5.16 18.81 -25.22
CA ILE A 564 -5.18 17.33 -25.28
C ILE A 564 -4.28 16.80 -26.39
N ASN A 565 -4.34 17.39 -27.59
CA ASN A 565 -3.53 16.94 -28.72
C ASN A 565 -2.03 17.20 -28.50
N GLU A 566 -1.69 18.33 -27.90
CA GLU A 566 -0.30 18.65 -27.54
C GLU A 566 0.19 17.72 -26.41
N PHE A 567 -0.61 17.53 -25.34
CA PHE A 567 -0.27 16.63 -24.24
C PHE A 567 -0.06 15.19 -24.73
N ARG A 568 -0.97 14.68 -25.57
CA ARG A 568 -0.82 13.39 -26.25
C ARG A 568 0.51 13.29 -26.99
N THR A 569 0.89 14.32 -27.75
CA THR A 569 2.13 14.31 -28.55
C THR A 569 3.36 14.26 -27.67
N VAL A 570 3.37 15.03 -26.58
CA VAL A 570 4.45 15.05 -25.58
C VAL A 570 4.62 13.68 -24.92
N VAL A 571 3.53 13.08 -24.44
CA VAL A 571 3.54 11.75 -23.80
C VAL A 571 3.97 10.67 -24.79
N LYS A 572 3.38 10.65 -26.00
CA LYS A 572 3.71 9.67 -27.04
C LYS A 572 5.19 9.67 -27.38
N THR A 573 5.75 10.85 -27.62
CA THR A 573 7.16 11.00 -28.02
C THR A 573 8.11 10.39 -27.00
N TYR A 574 7.88 10.63 -25.70
CA TYR A 574 8.80 10.20 -24.64
C TYR A 574 8.60 8.73 -24.20
N TYR A 575 7.36 8.25 -24.17
CA TYR A 575 7.06 6.88 -23.72
C TYR A 575 7.24 5.82 -24.83
N GLU A 576 7.23 6.21 -26.12
CA GLU A 576 7.60 5.31 -27.23
C GLU A 576 9.13 5.16 -27.40
N THR A 577 9.94 6.04 -26.80
CA THR A 577 11.40 5.93 -26.85
C THR A 577 11.88 4.63 -26.19
N LYS A 578 12.68 3.85 -26.91
CA LYS A 578 13.26 2.61 -26.38
C LYS A 578 14.37 2.90 -25.37
N ARG A 579 14.60 1.99 -24.42
CA ARG A 579 15.60 2.13 -23.35
C ARG A 579 16.98 2.48 -23.90
N GLU A 580 17.43 1.83 -24.97
CA GLU A 580 18.75 2.06 -25.54
C GLU A 580 18.99 3.52 -25.99
N ASN A 581 17.92 4.24 -26.29
CA ASN A 581 17.93 5.62 -26.79
C ASN A 581 17.57 6.64 -25.71
N LEU A 582 17.15 6.23 -24.51
CA LEU A 582 16.79 7.14 -23.43
C LEU A 582 17.99 7.97 -22.97
N THR A 583 17.83 9.30 -22.98
CA THR A 583 18.86 10.25 -22.52
C THR A 583 18.34 11.28 -21.53
N GLU A 584 19.24 11.86 -20.72
CA GLU A 584 18.89 12.94 -19.81
C GLU A 584 18.29 14.15 -20.55
N GLU A 585 18.78 14.44 -21.76
CA GLU A 585 18.32 15.52 -22.63
C GLU A 585 16.86 15.32 -23.09
N GLU A 586 16.49 14.10 -23.50
CA GLU A 586 15.10 13.79 -23.88
C GLU A 586 14.13 13.93 -22.70
N ASN A 587 14.55 13.56 -21.49
CA ASN A 587 13.73 13.76 -20.30
C ASN A 587 13.59 15.24 -19.93
N LEU A 588 14.65 16.04 -20.09
CA LEU A 588 14.59 17.47 -19.88
C LEU A 588 13.63 18.12 -20.87
N GLU A 589 13.71 17.75 -22.15
CA GLU A 589 12.76 18.20 -23.17
C GLU A 589 11.32 17.81 -22.84
N PHE A 590 11.10 16.59 -22.33
CA PHE A 590 9.80 16.15 -21.85
C PHE A 590 9.27 17.00 -20.68
N SER A 591 10.08 17.23 -19.66
CA SER A 591 9.76 18.08 -18.49
C SER A 591 9.43 19.53 -18.91
N ASP A 592 10.22 20.11 -19.81
CA ASP A 592 10.02 21.46 -20.35
C ASP A 592 8.71 21.56 -21.17
N LYS A 593 8.42 20.55 -22.00
CA LYS A 593 7.17 20.47 -22.76
C LYS A 593 5.94 20.33 -21.86
N LEU A 594 6.01 19.55 -20.77
CA LEU A 594 4.95 19.50 -19.76
C LEU A 594 4.74 20.85 -19.07
N SER A 595 5.82 21.54 -18.72
CA SER A 595 5.77 22.89 -18.14
C SER A 595 5.15 23.90 -19.12
N SER A 596 5.48 23.79 -20.41
CA SER A 596 4.93 24.62 -21.48
C SER A 596 3.44 24.41 -21.67
N LEU A 597 2.94 23.16 -21.59
CA LEU A 597 1.52 22.84 -21.64
C LEU A 597 0.73 23.61 -20.58
N TYR A 598 1.20 23.58 -19.32
CA TYR A 598 0.57 24.33 -18.23
C TYR A 598 0.60 25.84 -18.52
N LYS A 599 1.78 26.41 -18.82
CA LYS A 599 1.93 27.86 -19.04
C LYS A 599 1.09 28.38 -20.20
N THR A 600 0.96 27.60 -21.27
CA THR A 600 0.27 27.99 -22.51
C THR A 600 -1.25 27.90 -22.36
N HIS A 601 -1.75 26.84 -21.75
CA HIS A 601 -3.18 26.53 -21.80
C HIS A 601 -3.95 26.85 -20.52
N ASN A 602 -3.30 26.86 -19.35
CA ASN A 602 -3.98 26.94 -18.05
C ASN A 602 -4.89 28.16 -17.96
N LEU A 603 -4.35 29.38 -18.10
CA LEU A 603 -5.11 30.61 -17.96
C LEU A 603 -6.28 30.68 -18.96
N THR A 604 -6.03 30.33 -20.22
CA THR A 604 -7.04 30.40 -21.29
C THR A 604 -8.19 29.43 -21.02
N ILE A 605 -7.91 28.20 -20.62
CA ILE A 605 -8.94 27.20 -20.35
C ILE A 605 -9.70 27.55 -19.06
N CYS A 606 -9.03 27.97 -17.99
CA CYS A 606 -9.69 28.40 -16.75
C CYS A 606 -10.63 29.58 -16.99
N GLN A 607 -10.21 30.59 -17.77
CA GLN A 607 -11.06 31.72 -18.13
C GLN A 607 -12.27 31.31 -18.97
N ALA A 608 -12.10 30.35 -19.88
CA ALA A 608 -13.19 29.83 -20.70
C ALA A 608 -14.17 28.95 -19.90
N LEU A 609 -13.71 28.29 -18.83
CA LEU A 609 -14.52 27.43 -17.97
C LEU A 609 -15.06 28.14 -16.71
N ALA A 610 -14.66 29.38 -16.41
CA ALA A 610 -14.96 30.06 -15.15
C ALA A 610 -16.46 30.10 -14.76
N ASN A 611 -17.36 30.13 -15.74
CA ASN A 611 -18.81 30.14 -15.52
C ASN A 611 -19.42 28.73 -15.37
N THR A 612 -18.61 27.67 -15.46
CA THR A 612 -18.99 26.26 -15.31
C THR A 612 -18.19 25.65 -14.15
N THR A 613 -18.69 25.87 -12.93
CA THR A 613 -17.94 25.59 -11.69
C THR A 613 -17.41 24.16 -11.59
N THR A 614 -18.17 23.15 -12.05
CA THR A 614 -17.72 21.75 -12.04
C THR A 614 -16.57 21.50 -13.03
N HIS A 615 -16.72 21.89 -14.31
CA HIS A 615 -15.66 21.72 -15.33
C HIS A 615 -14.40 22.53 -15.01
N ALA A 616 -14.57 23.74 -14.45
CA ALA A 616 -13.46 24.58 -14.00
C ALA A 616 -12.68 23.93 -12.85
N ALA A 617 -13.38 23.38 -11.85
CA ALA A 617 -12.73 22.67 -10.75
C ALA A 617 -11.98 21.42 -11.23
N GLU A 618 -12.59 20.63 -12.12
CA GLU A 618 -11.95 19.46 -12.74
C GLU A 618 -10.68 19.84 -13.50
N PHE A 619 -10.73 20.88 -14.34
CA PHE A 619 -9.56 21.35 -15.07
C PHE A 619 -8.46 21.91 -14.15
N ASN A 620 -8.82 22.73 -13.16
CA ASN A 620 -7.86 23.30 -12.21
C ASN A 620 -7.07 22.20 -11.49
N ASN A 621 -7.75 21.15 -11.02
CA ASN A 621 -7.08 20.02 -10.37
C ASN A 621 -6.08 19.31 -11.29
N MET A 622 -6.43 19.14 -12.58
CA MET A 622 -5.53 18.59 -13.58
C MET A 622 -4.34 19.50 -13.87
N ALA A 623 -4.57 20.81 -13.99
CA ALA A 623 -3.54 21.79 -14.27
C ALA A 623 -2.50 21.88 -13.14
N GLU A 624 -2.95 21.92 -11.89
CA GLU A 624 -2.05 21.91 -10.72
C GLU A 624 -1.24 20.61 -10.62
N SER A 625 -1.88 19.47 -10.90
CA SER A 625 -1.18 18.18 -10.94
C SER A 625 -0.16 18.11 -12.07
N LEU A 626 -0.47 18.66 -13.24
CA LEU A 626 0.44 18.75 -14.38
C LEU A 626 1.65 19.64 -14.05
N LYS A 627 1.43 20.80 -13.45
CA LYS A 627 2.50 21.71 -12.98
C LYS A 627 3.45 20.97 -12.05
N LEU A 628 2.90 20.27 -11.06
CA LEU A 628 3.69 19.52 -10.08
C LEU A 628 4.51 18.40 -10.74
N ILE A 629 3.91 17.60 -11.62
CA ILE A 629 4.62 16.50 -12.30
C ILE A 629 5.71 17.05 -13.23
N ALA A 630 5.44 18.15 -13.93
CA ALA A 630 6.43 18.77 -14.82
C ALA A 630 7.73 19.13 -14.07
N GLU A 631 7.62 19.60 -12.82
CA GLU A 631 8.76 19.88 -11.96
C GLU A 631 9.42 18.59 -11.43
N GLN A 632 8.63 17.58 -11.07
CA GLN A 632 9.12 16.35 -10.44
C GLN A 632 9.81 15.38 -11.41
N VAL A 633 9.40 15.34 -12.67
CA VAL A 633 9.85 14.31 -13.62
C VAL A 633 11.28 14.52 -14.13
N SER A 634 11.93 15.64 -13.78
CA SER A 634 13.29 15.98 -14.21
C SER A 634 14.32 15.01 -13.62
N PHE A 635 14.74 14.04 -14.42
CA PHE A 635 15.69 12.99 -14.09
C PHE A 635 17.10 13.56 -13.83
N LYS A 636 17.53 14.51 -14.66
CA LYS A 636 18.82 15.20 -14.48
C LYS A 636 18.89 15.96 -13.15
N LEU A 637 17.81 16.64 -12.79
CA LEU A 637 17.71 17.32 -11.49
C LEU A 637 17.73 16.32 -10.34
N HIS A 638 17.06 15.18 -10.51
CA HIS A 638 17.03 14.10 -9.53
C HIS A 638 18.44 13.53 -9.27
N LEU A 639 19.20 13.21 -10.31
CA LEU A 639 20.56 12.65 -10.17
C LEU A 639 21.54 13.59 -9.46
N THR A 640 21.33 14.90 -9.56
CA THR A 640 22.24 15.92 -9.01
C THR A 640 21.90 16.36 -7.58
N LYS A 641 20.75 15.96 -7.02
CA LYS A 641 20.28 16.40 -5.70
C LYS A 641 20.48 15.38 -4.60
N THR A 642 20.48 15.86 -3.36
CA THR A 642 20.46 15.02 -2.14
C THR A 642 19.03 14.76 -1.69
N ASP A 643 18.81 13.66 -0.96
CA ASP A 643 17.49 13.31 -0.39
C ASP A 643 16.89 14.49 0.41
N LYS A 644 17.72 15.16 1.22
CA LYS A 644 17.31 16.34 2.00
C LYS A 644 16.86 17.50 1.12
N LEU A 645 17.53 17.75 -0.01
CA LEU A 645 17.14 18.81 -0.95
C LEU A 645 15.81 18.48 -1.65
N MET A 646 15.59 17.20 -1.97
CA MET A 646 14.33 16.74 -2.56
C MET A 646 13.17 16.80 -1.56
N GLU A 647 13.40 16.37 -0.32
CA GLU A 647 12.43 16.47 0.76
C GLU A 647 12.03 17.94 1.03
N ASN A 648 13.00 18.85 1.07
CA ASN A 648 12.73 20.28 1.18
C ASN A 648 11.89 20.82 0.00
N ALA A 649 12.13 20.34 -1.22
CA ALA A 649 11.35 20.73 -2.39
C ALA A 649 9.90 20.23 -2.29
N VAL A 650 9.68 18.99 -1.84
CA VAL A 650 8.32 18.47 -1.56
C VAL A 650 7.62 19.32 -0.51
N LEU A 651 8.33 19.68 0.58
CA LEU A 651 7.78 20.51 1.64
C LEU A 651 7.48 21.95 1.17
N ALA A 652 8.27 22.49 0.24
CA ALA A 652 8.02 23.80 -0.36
C ALA A 652 6.74 23.80 -1.20
N VAL A 653 6.51 22.76 -2.01
CA VAL A 653 5.22 22.57 -2.72
C VAL A 653 4.07 22.39 -1.74
N LYS A 654 4.25 21.59 -0.66
CA LYS A 654 3.22 21.44 0.39
C LYS A 654 2.90 22.75 1.12
N ARG A 655 3.82 23.73 1.14
CA ARG A 655 3.57 25.07 1.70
C ARG A 655 2.74 25.96 0.76
N GLU A 656 2.62 25.64 -0.53
CA GLU A 656 1.65 26.30 -1.41
C GLU A 656 0.20 25.88 -1.09
N VAL A 657 0.01 24.70 -0.49
CA VAL A 657 -1.29 24.25 0.05
C VAL A 657 -1.50 24.90 1.41
N LEU A 658 -2.59 25.68 1.55
CA LEU A 658 -2.90 26.36 2.81
C LEU A 658 -3.02 25.34 3.96
N PRO A 659 -2.50 25.64 5.16
CA PRO A 659 -2.57 24.72 6.28
C PRO A 659 -4.03 24.42 6.62
N PHE A 660 -4.34 23.23 7.14
CA PHE A 660 -5.72 22.86 7.48
C PHE A 660 -6.35 23.75 8.56
N THR A 661 -5.51 24.51 9.27
CA THR A 661 -5.90 25.51 10.25
C THR A 661 -6.20 26.89 9.64
N HIS A 662 -6.00 27.07 8.33
CA HIS A 662 -6.30 28.31 7.62
C HIS A 662 -7.81 28.57 7.56
N GLU A 663 -8.21 29.83 7.68
CA GLU A 663 -9.62 30.22 7.77
C GLU A 663 -10.43 29.80 6.53
N ASP A 664 -9.89 30.01 5.32
CA ASP A 664 -10.56 29.60 4.08
C ASP A 664 -10.77 28.08 3.98
N VAL A 665 -9.81 27.29 4.47
CA VAL A 665 -9.91 25.83 4.49
C VAL A 665 -10.98 25.39 5.48
N LYS A 666 -11.02 26.01 6.67
CA LYS A 666 -12.07 25.77 7.67
C LYS A 666 -13.46 26.13 7.14
N ASN A 667 -13.58 27.26 6.45
CA ASN A 667 -14.85 27.68 5.83
C ASN A 667 -15.30 26.71 4.74
N GLN A 668 -14.39 26.28 3.87
CA GLN A 668 -14.67 25.28 2.83
C GLN A 668 -15.07 23.93 3.45
N TYR A 669 -14.40 23.50 4.51
CA TYR A 669 -14.75 22.28 5.24
C TYR A 669 -16.12 22.36 5.88
N ASN A 670 -16.41 23.44 6.60
CA ASN A 670 -17.71 23.67 7.21
C ASN A 670 -18.81 23.62 6.14
N ASP A 671 -18.62 24.26 5.00
CA ASP A 671 -19.60 24.21 3.92
C ASP A 671 -19.78 22.79 3.38
N SER A 672 -18.67 22.11 3.05
CA SER A 672 -18.65 20.77 2.48
C SER A 672 -19.31 19.74 3.40
N LEU A 673 -19.05 19.78 4.70
CA LEU A 673 -19.64 18.88 5.69
C LEU A 673 -21.17 18.97 5.70
N PHE A 674 -21.73 20.18 5.72
CA PHE A 674 -23.18 20.34 5.77
C PHE A 674 -23.85 20.18 4.40
N VAL A 675 -23.18 20.51 3.30
CA VAL A 675 -23.66 20.16 1.95
C VAL A 675 -23.74 18.64 1.80
N TRP A 676 -22.71 17.91 2.26
CA TRP A 676 -22.73 16.46 2.30
C TRP A 676 -23.88 15.93 3.16
N ALA A 677 -24.03 16.44 4.39
CA ALA A 677 -25.12 16.04 5.28
C ALA A 677 -26.51 16.31 4.69
N LYS A 678 -26.67 17.37 3.89
CA LYS A 678 -27.91 17.67 3.15
C LYS A 678 -28.17 16.68 2.00
N SER A 679 -27.10 16.22 1.34
CA SER A 679 -27.18 15.35 0.15
C SER A 679 -27.45 13.88 0.46
N ILE A 680 -27.05 13.40 1.65
CA ILE A 680 -27.23 12.03 2.08
C ILE A 680 -28.66 11.78 2.59
N LYS A 681 -29.19 10.56 2.37
CA LYS A 681 -30.51 10.18 2.89
C LYS A 681 -30.52 10.22 4.41
N ALA A 682 -31.65 10.65 4.99
CA ALA A 682 -31.82 10.76 6.44
C ALA A 682 -31.50 9.45 7.19
N ALA A 683 -31.87 8.29 6.63
CA ALA A 683 -31.59 6.98 7.20
C ALA A 683 -30.10 6.61 7.17
N ASP A 684 -29.37 7.02 6.12
CA ASP A 684 -27.93 6.74 5.99
C ASP A 684 -27.12 7.64 6.94
N LEU A 685 -27.49 8.92 7.08
CA LEU A 685 -26.91 9.82 8.08
C LEU A 685 -27.12 9.29 9.50
N GLU A 686 -28.34 8.82 9.80
CA GLU A 686 -28.68 8.21 11.07
C GLU A 686 -27.83 6.96 11.34
N ARG A 687 -27.72 6.05 10.36
CA ARG A 687 -26.87 4.85 10.49
C ARG A 687 -25.43 5.22 10.82
N ASN A 688 -24.84 6.17 10.10
CA ASN A 688 -23.45 6.59 10.32
C ASN A 688 -23.24 7.17 11.73
N ILE A 689 -24.15 8.03 12.20
CA ILE A 689 -24.05 8.63 13.53
C ILE A 689 -24.26 7.59 14.64
N ILE A 690 -25.25 6.70 14.49
CA ILE A 690 -25.50 5.62 15.46
C ILE A 690 -24.30 4.68 15.56
N GLU A 691 -23.68 4.33 14.42
CA GLU A 691 -22.50 3.48 14.39
C GLU A 691 -21.33 4.10 15.16
N ILE A 692 -21.07 5.41 14.99
CA ILE A 692 -20.05 6.13 15.75
C ILE A 692 -20.40 6.11 17.24
N ILE A 693 -21.66 6.35 17.59
CA ILE A 693 -22.10 6.32 18.99
C ILE A 693 -21.86 4.94 19.60
N ASP A 694 -22.30 3.87 18.94
CA ASP A 694 -22.27 2.51 19.50
C ASP A 694 -20.86 1.93 19.55
N LYS A 695 -20.03 2.20 18.52
CA LYS A 695 -18.67 1.62 18.44
C LYS A 695 -17.60 2.44 19.15
N LYS A 696 -17.78 3.75 19.32
CA LYS A 696 -16.71 4.67 19.75
C LYS A 696 -17.08 5.51 20.98
N TYR A 697 -18.35 5.86 21.13
CA TYR A 697 -18.79 6.75 22.22
C TYR A 697 -19.38 5.99 23.42
N ALA A 698 -20.16 4.93 23.22
CA ALA A 698 -20.87 4.26 24.30
C ALA A 698 -19.91 3.70 25.37
N PRO A 699 -20.10 4.01 26.66
CA PRO A 699 -19.26 3.50 27.73
C PRO A 699 -19.55 2.03 28.02
N THR A 700 -18.52 1.27 28.39
CA THR A 700 -18.65 -0.15 28.80
C THR A 700 -19.49 -0.31 30.08
N ILE A 701 -19.60 0.75 30.90
CA ILE A 701 -20.41 0.80 32.13
C ILE A 701 -21.16 2.13 32.16
N SER A 702 -22.50 2.10 32.04
CA SER A 702 -23.34 3.30 31.88
C SER A 702 -23.45 4.18 33.13
N THR A 703 -23.33 3.60 34.33
CA THR A 703 -23.57 4.28 35.62
C THR A 703 -22.45 5.21 36.08
N LEU A 704 -21.26 5.15 35.48
CA LEU A 704 -20.08 5.97 35.84
C LEU A 704 -19.61 6.89 34.71
N SER A 705 -20.36 6.97 33.61
CA SER A 705 -19.90 7.68 32.42
C SER A 705 -20.43 9.11 32.32
N PHE A 706 -19.53 10.05 32.00
CA PHE A 706 -19.88 11.40 31.59
C PHE A 706 -20.44 11.47 30.15
N ARG A 707 -20.53 10.33 29.44
CA ARG A 707 -20.99 10.24 28.04
C ARG A 707 -22.51 10.08 27.93
N GLN A 708 -23.25 11.09 28.39
CA GLN A 708 -24.72 11.05 28.54
C GLN A 708 -25.51 11.36 27.25
N ARG A 709 -24.82 11.72 26.15
CA ARG A 709 -25.47 12.20 24.90
C ARG A 709 -25.90 11.09 23.93
N ALA A 710 -25.57 9.83 24.21
CA ALA A 710 -25.87 8.72 23.30
C ALA A 710 -27.37 8.57 23.04
N GLU A 711 -28.17 8.39 24.10
CA GLU A 711 -29.62 8.20 23.98
C GLU A 711 -30.37 9.44 23.50
N PRO A 712 -30.11 10.67 24.00
CA PRO A 712 -30.77 11.88 23.47
C PRO A 712 -30.55 12.08 21.97
N VAL A 713 -29.36 11.78 21.45
CA VAL A 713 -29.07 11.91 20.01
C VAL A 713 -29.78 10.82 19.21
N LYS A 714 -29.79 9.57 19.68
CA LYS A 714 -30.53 8.46 19.03
C LYS A 714 -32.03 8.72 18.99
N GLU A 715 -32.61 9.21 20.08
CA GLU A 715 -34.02 9.59 20.13
C GLU A 715 -34.35 10.71 19.14
N TYR A 716 -33.53 11.76 19.10
CA TYR A 716 -33.71 12.87 18.17
C TYR A 716 -33.61 12.42 16.72
N LEU A 717 -32.62 11.58 16.37
CA LEU A 717 -32.48 11.06 15.01
C LEU A 717 -33.76 10.34 14.56
N LYS A 718 -34.32 9.47 15.41
CA LYS A 718 -35.58 8.77 15.12
C LYS A 718 -36.76 9.73 14.97
N ALA A 719 -36.85 10.77 15.81
CA ALA A 719 -37.96 11.74 15.77
C ALA A 719 -37.86 12.72 14.59
N SER A 720 -36.66 12.98 14.08
CA SER A 720 -36.35 13.97 13.04
C SER A 720 -36.18 13.36 11.65
N ALA A 721 -36.73 12.17 11.39
CA ALA A 721 -36.53 11.45 10.12
C ALA A 721 -36.95 12.25 8.86
N ASN A 722 -37.88 13.21 9.02
CA ASN A 722 -38.37 14.09 7.94
C ASN A 722 -37.63 15.43 7.84
N GLU A 723 -36.67 15.71 8.73
CA GLU A 723 -35.87 16.94 8.69
C GLU A 723 -34.72 16.83 7.69
N ARG A 724 -34.26 17.98 7.16
CA ARG A 724 -33.09 18.03 6.28
C ARG A 724 -31.83 17.60 7.04
N GLY A 725 -30.99 16.78 6.39
CA GLY A 725 -29.83 16.18 7.04
C GLY A 725 -28.78 17.19 7.55
N ASP A 726 -28.61 18.32 6.87
CA ASP A 726 -27.77 19.43 7.35
C ASP A 726 -28.27 20.02 8.67
N ASN A 727 -29.59 20.24 8.78
CA ASN A 727 -30.20 20.75 10.01
C ASN A 727 -30.14 19.72 11.15
N ARG A 728 -30.30 18.42 10.84
CA ARG A 728 -30.16 17.33 11.82
C ARG A 728 -28.75 17.24 12.38
N LEU A 729 -27.74 17.29 11.51
CA LEU A 729 -26.34 17.26 11.94
C LEU A 729 -26.00 18.51 12.76
N ALA A 730 -26.44 19.70 12.32
CA ALA A 730 -26.22 20.95 13.03
C ALA A 730 -26.89 20.95 14.42
N TYR A 731 -28.10 20.39 14.57
CA TYR A 731 -28.74 20.18 15.88
C TYR A 731 -27.89 19.30 16.79
N ILE A 732 -27.42 18.16 16.26
CA ILE A 732 -26.61 17.22 17.03
C ILE A 732 -25.31 17.88 17.47
N LEU A 733 -24.62 18.61 16.59
CA LEU A 733 -23.38 19.30 16.97
C LEU A 733 -23.64 20.42 18.00
N SER A 734 -24.75 21.16 17.85
CA SER A 734 -25.11 22.31 18.69
C SER A 734 -25.66 21.97 20.07
N SER A 735 -26.30 20.80 20.23
CA SER A 735 -26.92 20.35 21.48
C SER A 735 -25.93 19.87 22.55
N GLY A 736 -24.63 19.87 22.25
CA GLY A 736 -23.58 19.57 23.23
C GLY A 736 -23.33 20.71 24.22
N LEU A 737 -23.11 20.36 25.49
CA LEU A 737 -22.74 21.33 26.54
C LEU A 737 -21.40 22.03 26.27
N ARG A 738 -20.44 21.31 25.66
CA ARG A 738 -19.14 21.83 25.24
C ARG A 738 -19.05 21.80 23.73
N GLN A 739 -18.50 22.87 23.16
CA GLN A 739 -18.25 22.95 21.72
C GLN A 739 -17.27 21.85 21.24
N ASP A 740 -16.31 21.47 22.08
CA ASP A 740 -15.33 20.41 21.81
C ASP A 740 -15.68 19.10 22.54
N GLY A 741 -16.96 18.87 22.82
CA GLY A 741 -17.43 17.67 23.52
C GLY A 741 -17.01 16.37 22.80
N GLU A 742 -16.75 15.33 23.58
CA GLU A 742 -16.23 14.05 23.08
C GLU A 742 -17.04 13.44 21.92
N LEU A 743 -18.38 13.47 22.01
CA LEU A 743 -19.23 13.00 20.90
C LEU A 743 -19.01 13.83 19.64
N ASN A 744 -18.90 15.15 19.76
CA ASN A 744 -18.70 16.02 18.60
C ASN A 744 -17.33 15.73 17.96
N LYS A 745 -16.27 15.56 18.76
CA LYS A 745 -14.94 15.19 18.25
C LYS A 745 -14.98 13.89 17.45
N LEU A 746 -15.58 12.84 18.00
CA LEU A 746 -15.74 11.55 17.32
C LEU A 746 -16.59 11.64 16.05
N LEU A 747 -17.64 12.48 16.06
CA LEU A 747 -18.45 12.72 14.86
C LEU A 747 -17.62 13.43 13.78
N ILE A 748 -16.88 14.48 14.12
CA ILE A 748 -16.03 15.17 13.14
C ILE A 748 -14.95 14.22 12.61
N GLU A 749 -14.26 13.49 13.48
CA GLU A 749 -13.20 12.54 13.11
C GLU A 749 -13.70 11.45 12.15
N HIS A 750 -14.85 10.84 12.43
CA HIS A 750 -15.33 9.69 11.67
C HIS A 750 -16.27 10.03 10.51
N LEU A 751 -16.87 11.22 10.50
CA LEU A 751 -17.65 11.70 9.35
C LEU A 751 -16.78 12.37 8.29
N THR A 752 -15.62 12.96 8.66
CA THR A 752 -14.72 13.63 7.71
C THR A 752 -14.35 12.74 6.51
N PRO A 753 -13.95 11.46 6.69
CA PRO A 753 -13.61 10.58 5.56
C PRO A 753 -14.78 10.26 4.62
N LEU A 754 -16.02 10.57 5.01
CA LEU A 754 -17.23 10.30 4.23
C LEU A 754 -17.66 11.49 3.35
N ILE A 755 -17.04 12.67 3.51
CA ILE A 755 -17.38 13.90 2.79
C ILE A 755 -16.81 13.85 1.37
N VAL A 756 -17.62 14.26 0.37
CA VAL A 756 -17.19 14.42 -1.03
C VAL A 756 -17.66 15.81 -1.51
N PRO A 757 -16.75 16.70 -1.98
CA PRO A 757 -15.36 16.45 -2.37
C PRO A 757 -14.35 16.54 -1.21
N SER A 758 -13.20 15.89 -1.42
CA SER A 758 -12.06 15.95 -0.50
C SER A 758 -11.42 17.34 -0.53
N ILE A 759 -10.96 17.81 0.63
CA ILE A 759 -10.26 19.10 0.77
C ILE A 759 -8.78 18.75 0.92
N PRO A 760 -7.90 19.12 -0.02
CA PRO A 760 -6.51 18.66 -0.04
C PRO A 760 -5.75 18.89 1.27
N SER A 761 -5.98 20.03 1.92
CA SER A 761 -5.37 20.35 3.22
C SER A 761 -5.84 19.42 4.34
N ILE A 762 -7.11 19.00 4.33
CA ILE A 762 -7.70 18.10 5.32
C ILE A 762 -7.24 16.66 5.08
N ASP A 763 -7.24 16.22 3.82
CA ASP A 763 -6.71 14.91 3.42
C ASP A 763 -5.25 14.75 3.79
N LEU A 764 -4.45 15.79 3.53
CA LEU A 764 -3.05 15.85 3.94
C LEU A 764 -2.93 15.74 5.47
N ALA A 765 -3.74 16.50 6.21
CA ALA A 765 -3.73 16.49 7.68
C ALA A 765 -4.16 15.14 8.28
N ILE A 766 -5.06 14.41 7.63
CA ILE A 766 -5.43 13.04 8.00
C ILE A 766 -4.24 12.11 7.73
N SER A 767 -3.63 12.22 6.55
CA SER A 767 -2.52 11.36 6.13
C SER A 767 -1.28 11.48 7.02
N ASP A 768 -1.00 12.68 7.55
CA ASP A 768 0.16 12.95 8.41
C ASP A 768 -0.16 12.96 9.93
N LYS A 769 -1.41 12.60 10.29
CA LYS A 769 -1.93 12.57 11.67
C LYS A 769 -1.92 13.93 12.38
N SER A 770 -1.77 15.05 11.66
CA SER A 770 -1.91 16.39 12.24
C SER A 770 -3.36 16.76 12.50
N PHE A 771 -4.32 16.17 11.77
CA PHE A 771 -5.75 16.38 11.99
C PHE A 771 -6.20 15.93 13.39
N GLU A 772 -5.72 14.78 13.87
CA GLU A 772 -6.00 14.27 15.22
C GLU A 772 -5.52 15.26 16.31
N LYS A 773 -4.38 15.92 16.07
CA LYS A 773 -3.85 16.93 17.00
C LYS A 773 -4.67 18.22 17.00
N GLY A 774 -5.29 18.56 15.86
CA GLY A 774 -6.12 19.75 15.66
C GLY A 774 -7.63 19.54 15.86
N ILE A 775 -8.08 18.31 16.12
CA ILE A 775 -9.49 17.93 16.09
C ILE A 775 -10.37 18.75 17.03
N ALA A 776 -9.83 19.15 18.19
CA ALA A 776 -10.56 19.94 19.17
C ALA A 776 -10.91 21.34 18.65
N ASP A 777 -9.95 22.02 18.02
CA ASP A 777 -10.13 23.36 17.46
C ASP A 777 -11.11 23.30 16.30
N PHE A 778 -10.91 22.32 15.43
CA PHE A 778 -11.75 22.09 14.27
C PHE A 778 -13.20 21.78 14.65
N THR A 779 -13.41 20.96 15.69
CA THR A 779 -14.74 20.67 16.23
C THR A 779 -15.41 21.94 16.77
N ARG A 780 -14.67 22.82 17.44
CA ARG A 780 -15.22 24.10 17.93
C ARG A 780 -15.70 24.97 16.79
N ASP A 781 -14.91 25.07 15.71
CA ASP A 781 -15.26 25.87 14.53
C ASP A 781 -16.53 25.35 13.85
N VAL A 782 -16.66 24.02 13.68
CA VAL A 782 -17.86 23.41 13.10
C VAL A 782 -19.08 23.64 13.98
N VAL A 783 -18.95 23.49 15.31
CA VAL A 783 -20.08 23.74 16.24
C VAL A 783 -20.46 25.21 16.25
N TYR A 784 -19.49 26.12 16.20
CA TYR A 784 -19.75 27.55 16.07
C TYR A 784 -20.53 27.84 14.79
N PHE A 785 -20.06 27.30 13.66
CA PHE A 785 -20.73 27.41 12.37
C PHE A 785 -22.16 26.87 12.42
N SER A 786 -22.38 25.72 13.07
CA SER A 786 -23.71 25.09 13.27
C SER A 786 -24.70 26.01 14.00
N LYS A 787 -24.22 26.83 14.95
CA LYS A 787 -25.07 27.73 15.73
C LYS A 787 -25.33 29.06 15.03
N LYS A 788 -24.37 29.55 14.26
CA LYS A 788 -24.32 30.93 13.75
C LYS A 788 -24.78 31.09 12.31
N ASP A 789 -24.61 30.06 11.47
CA ASP A 789 -24.97 30.18 10.07
C ASP A 789 -26.49 30.30 9.89
N LYS A 790 -26.91 31.25 9.05
CA LYS A 790 -28.32 31.61 8.84
C LYS A 790 -29.14 30.50 8.16
N ARG A 791 -28.48 29.50 7.55
CA ARG A 791 -29.12 28.38 6.86
C ARG A 791 -29.76 27.38 7.81
N PHE A 792 -29.35 27.36 9.08
CA PHE A 792 -29.88 26.44 10.07
C PHE A 792 -31.10 27.03 10.77
N THR A 793 -32.10 26.18 10.99
CA THR A 793 -33.38 26.55 11.63
C THR A 793 -33.68 25.64 12.82
N HIS A 794 -32.66 24.97 13.37
CA HIS A 794 -32.83 24.11 14.53
C HIS A 794 -32.93 24.91 15.84
N PRO A 795 -33.56 24.38 16.90
CA PRO A 795 -33.78 25.08 18.17
C PRO A 795 -32.53 25.57 18.92
N TYR A 796 -31.35 24.99 18.67
CA TYR A 796 -30.08 25.44 19.26
C TYR A 796 -29.33 26.51 18.44
N SER A 797 -29.92 27.00 17.34
CA SER A 797 -29.28 28.03 16.50
C SER A 797 -29.56 29.41 17.10
N ASP A 798 -28.59 30.31 16.99
CA ASP A 798 -28.68 31.64 17.58
C ASP A 798 -29.83 32.44 16.97
N ARG A 799 -30.11 32.24 15.67
CA ARG A 799 -31.26 32.84 14.99
C ARG A 799 -32.57 32.44 15.66
N VAL A 800 -32.80 31.14 15.86
CA VAL A 800 -34.07 30.63 16.42
C VAL A 800 -34.22 31.02 17.88
N ILE A 801 -33.15 30.93 18.67
CA ILE A 801 -33.13 31.33 20.08
C ILE A 801 -33.51 32.82 20.21
N SER A 802 -32.87 33.67 19.40
CA SER A 802 -33.13 35.11 19.41
C SER A 802 -34.58 35.42 19.04
N GLU A 803 -35.12 34.77 18.01
CA GLU A 803 -36.48 35.01 17.54
C GLU A 803 -37.54 34.59 18.57
N ILE A 804 -37.33 33.45 19.25
CA ILE A 804 -38.21 32.99 20.34
C ILE A 804 -38.22 34.00 21.49
N TYR A 805 -37.05 34.45 21.95
CA TYR A 805 -37.00 35.40 23.06
C TYR A 805 -37.59 36.76 22.68
N LYS A 806 -37.25 37.27 21.49
CA LYS A 806 -37.81 38.51 20.98
C LYS A 806 -39.34 38.45 20.92
N THR A 807 -39.89 37.39 20.32
CA THR A 807 -41.34 37.20 20.22
C THR A 807 -42.00 37.05 21.59
N MET A 808 -41.34 36.36 22.53
CA MET A 808 -41.82 36.26 23.91
C MET A 808 -41.90 37.64 24.58
N TYR A 809 -40.88 38.47 24.46
CA TYR A 809 -40.87 39.82 25.04
C TYR A 809 -41.88 40.75 24.37
N ASP A 810 -41.94 40.74 23.04
CA ASP A 810 -42.87 41.56 22.27
C ASP A 810 -44.33 41.15 22.58
N TRP A 811 -44.63 39.85 22.71
CA TRP A 811 -45.95 39.36 23.12
C TRP A 811 -46.32 39.77 24.55
N VAL A 812 -45.36 39.75 25.48
CA VAL A 812 -45.64 40.17 26.86
C VAL A 812 -46.00 41.67 26.93
N ASP A 813 -45.42 42.49 26.06
CA ASP A 813 -45.77 43.92 25.97
C ASP A 813 -47.16 44.18 25.34
N THR A 814 -47.74 43.22 24.61
CA THR A 814 -49.13 43.35 24.11
C THR A 814 -50.18 43.05 25.19
N LEU A 815 -49.78 42.48 26.33
CA LEU A 815 -50.70 42.17 27.42
C LEU A 815 -51.08 43.43 28.21
N THR A 816 -52.35 43.52 28.62
CA THR A 816 -52.74 44.53 29.62
C THR A 816 -52.02 44.29 30.95
N GLU A 817 -51.76 45.34 31.72
CA GLU A 817 -51.13 45.27 33.05
C GLU A 817 -51.82 44.22 33.95
N ARG A 818 -53.16 44.18 33.92
CA ARG A 818 -53.96 43.20 34.67
C ARG A 818 -53.67 41.76 34.23
N SER A 819 -53.63 41.51 32.93
CA SER A 819 -53.37 40.16 32.37
C SER A 819 -51.97 39.68 32.69
N PHE A 820 -50.96 40.55 32.50
CA PHE A 820 -49.57 40.21 32.80
C PHE A 820 -49.35 39.98 34.29
N LYS A 821 -49.88 40.85 35.15
CA LYS A 821 -49.82 40.68 36.61
C LYS A 821 -50.46 39.36 37.06
N SER A 822 -51.61 39.00 36.50
CA SER A 822 -52.26 37.71 36.78
C SER A 822 -51.38 36.52 36.37
N LEU A 823 -50.72 36.61 35.21
CA LEU A 823 -49.79 35.59 34.73
C LEU A 823 -48.58 35.44 35.67
N VAL A 824 -47.99 36.53 36.13
CA VAL A 824 -46.88 36.55 37.12
C VAL A 824 -47.34 36.00 38.48
N GLU A 825 -48.46 36.48 39.02
CA GLU A 825 -49.02 36.00 40.29
C GLU A 825 -49.32 34.51 40.27
N SER A 826 -49.88 34.00 39.17
CA SER A 826 -50.14 32.59 39.01
C SER A 826 -48.85 31.77 38.94
N SER A 827 -47.76 32.33 38.39
CA SER A 827 -46.45 31.70 38.32
C SER A 827 -45.79 31.66 39.70
N LEU A 828 -45.90 32.76 40.46
CA LEU A 828 -45.47 32.84 41.87
C LEU A 828 -46.18 31.82 42.75
N LYS A 829 -47.51 31.68 42.62
CA LYS A 829 -48.29 30.67 43.36
C LYS A 829 -47.81 29.25 43.07
N LYS A 830 -47.53 28.94 41.80
CA LYS A 830 -47.01 27.63 41.40
C LYS A 830 -45.60 27.38 41.96
N TYR A 831 -44.72 28.35 41.81
CA TYR A 831 -43.36 28.34 42.38
C TYR A 831 -43.37 28.11 43.91
N GLU A 832 -44.23 28.80 44.64
CA GLU A 832 -44.35 28.66 46.09
C GLU A 832 -44.96 27.31 46.52
N ALA A 833 -45.88 26.75 45.72
CA ALA A 833 -46.45 25.43 45.96
C ALA A 833 -45.46 24.28 45.66
N GLU A 834 -44.65 24.39 44.62
CA GLU A 834 -43.59 23.42 44.30
C GLU A 834 -42.43 23.49 45.32
N ARG A 835 -42.24 24.67 45.94
CA ARG A 835 -41.29 24.88 47.02
C ARG A 835 -41.71 24.20 48.34
N SER A 836 -43.01 24.14 48.65
CA SER A 836 -43.49 23.53 49.91
C SER A 836 -43.40 22.00 49.92
N THR A 837 -43.28 21.38 48.74
CA THR A 837 -43.19 19.92 48.56
C THR A 837 -41.74 19.38 48.57
N LEU A 838 -40.73 20.24 48.43
CA LEU A 838 -39.31 19.86 48.25
C LEU A 838 -38.39 20.16 49.45
N GLY A 839 -38.92 20.48 50.63
CA GLY A 839 -38.14 20.58 51.88
C GLY A 839 -37.12 21.74 51.97
N SER A 840 -37.20 22.76 51.11
CA SER A 840 -36.27 23.90 51.12
C SER A 840 -36.69 24.99 52.12
N LEU A 841 -36.25 24.85 53.37
CA LEU A 841 -36.48 25.80 54.47
C LEU A 841 -35.52 27.01 54.51
N TRP A 842 -34.59 27.14 53.55
CA TRP A 842 -33.41 28.03 53.70
C TRP A 842 -33.25 29.17 52.67
N VAL A 843 -34.19 29.39 51.74
CA VAL A 843 -34.08 30.46 50.70
C VAL A 843 -35.30 31.37 50.80
N ALA A 844 -35.23 32.71 50.84
CA ALA A 844 -36.46 33.56 50.92
C ALA A 844 -37.35 33.45 49.65
N SER A 845 -38.67 33.71 49.75
CA SER A 845 -39.53 33.80 48.55
C SER A 845 -39.16 35.07 47.76
N ARG A 846 -39.14 34.99 46.42
CA ARG A 846 -38.91 36.14 45.54
C ARG A 846 -40.16 37.00 45.34
N ARG A 847 -41.27 36.67 46.01
CA ARG A 847 -42.54 37.40 45.86
C ARG A 847 -42.40 38.91 46.06
N ALA A 848 -41.80 39.34 47.17
CA ALA A 848 -41.63 40.77 47.47
C ALA A 848 -40.74 41.49 46.44
N GLU A 849 -39.68 40.82 45.97
CA GLU A 849 -38.80 41.31 44.90
C GLU A 849 -39.58 41.51 43.59
N VAL A 850 -40.33 40.48 43.17
CA VAL A 850 -41.09 40.45 41.91
C VAL A 850 -42.27 41.43 41.94
N GLU A 851 -42.97 41.52 43.06
CA GLU A 851 -44.05 42.51 43.27
C GLU A 851 -43.49 43.94 43.23
N GLY A 852 -42.26 44.15 43.70
CA GLY A 852 -41.55 45.42 43.55
C GLY A 852 -41.31 45.82 42.09
N TYR A 853 -41.00 44.86 41.21
CA TYR A 853 -40.79 45.14 39.78
C TYR A 853 -42.05 45.56 39.05
N LEU A 854 -43.22 45.06 39.46
CA LEU A 854 -44.51 45.38 38.82
C LEU A 854 -44.90 46.87 38.93
N ASN A 855 -44.25 47.64 39.80
CA ASN A 855 -44.52 49.07 39.95
C ASN A 855 -43.62 49.90 39.02
N GLY A 856 -44.23 50.61 38.05
CA GLY A 856 -43.56 51.63 37.24
C GLY A 856 -42.62 51.11 36.15
N ASN A 857 -42.67 49.83 35.78
CA ASN A 857 -41.93 49.26 34.64
C ASN A 857 -42.89 48.68 33.60
N CYS A 858 -42.51 48.66 32.32
CA CYS A 858 -43.25 47.93 31.27
C CYS A 858 -43.14 46.41 31.46
N ASN A 859 -44.08 45.65 30.90
CA ASN A 859 -44.18 44.21 31.13
C ASN A 859 -42.89 43.46 30.71
N SER A 860 -42.30 43.78 29.56
CA SER A 860 -41.05 43.19 29.08
C SER A 860 -39.87 43.45 30.02
N LYS A 861 -39.75 44.67 30.56
CA LYS A 861 -38.72 44.99 31.56
C LYS A 861 -38.95 44.25 32.87
N VAL A 862 -40.20 44.15 33.34
CA VAL A 862 -40.52 43.34 34.52
C VAL A 862 -40.10 41.89 34.29
N LEU A 863 -40.47 41.31 33.15
CA LEU A 863 -40.08 39.94 32.80
C LEU A 863 -38.55 39.77 32.77
N ALA A 864 -37.83 40.72 32.17
CA ALA A 864 -36.37 40.72 32.11
C ALA A 864 -35.74 40.79 33.51
N LEU A 865 -36.21 41.68 34.38
CA LEU A 865 -35.73 41.78 35.76
C LEU A 865 -35.96 40.49 36.56
N ILE A 866 -37.12 39.83 36.37
CA ILE A 866 -37.42 38.54 37.01
C ILE A 866 -36.40 37.47 36.58
N PHE A 867 -36.07 37.40 35.29
CA PHE A 867 -35.09 36.43 34.78
C PHE A 867 -33.65 36.79 35.18
N MET A 868 -33.25 38.06 35.07
CA MET A 868 -31.89 38.52 35.37
C MET A 868 -31.52 38.37 36.85
N ASN A 869 -32.45 38.65 37.76
CA ASN A 869 -32.21 38.56 39.20
C ASN A 869 -32.51 37.17 39.78
N GLY A 870 -32.91 36.22 38.93
CA GLY A 870 -33.00 34.82 39.31
C GLY A 870 -31.62 34.15 39.42
N LEU A 871 -31.56 33.09 40.23
CA LEU A 871 -30.49 32.10 40.13
C LEU A 871 -30.59 31.37 38.77
N ASP A 872 -29.49 30.81 38.28
CA ASP A 872 -29.37 30.19 36.95
C ASP A 872 -30.38 29.06 36.69
N SER A 873 -31.01 28.52 37.75
CA SER A 873 -32.12 27.57 37.72
C SER A 873 -33.26 27.97 38.68
N SER A 874 -33.64 29.24 38.73
CA SER A 874 -34.75 29.67 39.59
C SER A 874 -36.05 29.00 39.13
N THR A 875 -36.67 28.20 40.00
CA THR A 875 -37.94 27.51 39.72
C THR A 875 -39.06 28.49 39.35
N LEU A 876 -38.95 29.75 39.78
CA LEU A 876 -39.82 30.83 39.34
C LEU A 876 -39.61 31.21 37.87
N SER A 877 -38.35 31.38 37.42
CA SER A 877 -38.02 31.68 36.03
C SER A 877 -38.52 30.57 35.10
N GLU A 878 -38.33 29.31 35.51
CA GLU A 878 -38.85 28.15 34.79
C GLU A 878 -40.39 28.15 34.74
N CYS A 879 -41.07 28.35 35.87
CA CYS A 879 -42.52 28.40 35.95
C CYS A 879 -43.10 29.48 35.03
N LEU A 880 -42.50 30.68 35.08
CA LEU A 880 -42.95 31.83 34.32
C LEU A 880 -42.69 31.66 32.82
N PHE A 881 -41.48 31.26 32.43
CA PHE A 881 -41.15 30.96 31.03
C PHE A 881 -42.10 29.91 30.44
N THR A 882 -42.31 28.80 31.16
CA THR A 882 -43.21 27.72 30.73
C THR A 882 -44.64 28.21 30.53
N LYS A 883 -45.15 29.04 31.46
CA LYS A 883 -46.50 29.60 31.36
C LYS A 883 -46.66 30.57 30.21
N ILE A 884 -45.66 31.38 29.92
CA ILE A 884 -45.67 32.31 28.78
C ILE A 884 -45.72 31.51 27.47
N ILE A 885 -44.82 30.53 27.30
CA ILE A 885 -44.83 29.66 26.12
C ILE A 885 -46.18 28.94 25.96
N GLN A 886 -46.77 28.44 27.05
CA GLN A 886 -48.10 27.82 27.04
C GLN A 886 -49.21 28.80 26.61
N ALA A 887 -49.16 30.03 27.10
CA ALA A 887 -50.15 31.06 26.77
C ALA A 887 -50.05 31.45 25.28
N ILE A 888 -48.84 31.71 24.78
CA ILE A 888 -48.59 32.02 23.37
C ILE A 888 -49.08 30.86 22.49
N LYS A 889 -48.72 29.61 22.83
CA LYS A 889 -49.20 28.42 22.11
C LYS A 889 -50.72 28.36 22.04
N LYS A 890 -51.40 28.55 23.17
CA LYS A 890 -52.86 28.54 23.22
C LYS A 890 -53.47 29.63 22.34
N GLU A 891 -52.86 30.81 22.31
CA GLU A 891 -53.31 31.93 21.50
C GLU A 891 -53.09 31.70 20.00
N THR A 892 -51.94 31.13 19.60
CA THR A 892 -51.66 30.75 18.20
C THR A 892 -52.61 29.68 17.67
N THR A 893 -53.10 28.77 18.53
CA THR A 893 -54.15 27.80 18.16
C THR A 893 -55.52 28.47 17.94
N GLN A 894 -55.75 29.63 18.56
CA GLN A 894 -57.00 30.39 18.42
C GLN A 894 -56.93 31.40 17.26
N HIS A 895 -55.72 31.82 16.87
CA HIS A 895 -55.48 32.83 15.85
C HIS A 895 -54.33 32.39 14.93
N GLU A 896 -54.63 31.51 13.97
CA GLU A 896 -53.61 30.92 13.08
C GLU A 896 -52.81 31.96 12.28
N ALA A 897 -53.37 33.15 12.00
CA ALA A 897 -52.66 34.25 11.33
C ALA A 897 -51.38 34.69 12.07
N MET A 898 -51.27 34.44 13.38
CA MET A 898 -50.03 34.71 14.13
C MET A 898 -48.86 33.85 13.67
N LEU A 899 -49.12 32.67 13.09
CA LEU A 899 -48.09 31.76 12.58
C LEU A 899 -47.41 32.26 11.29
N GLU A 900 -47.90 33.35 10.69
CA GLU A 900 -47.20 34.05 9.60
C GLU A 900 -45.88 34.68 10.08
N ASN A 901 -45.77 35.00 11.37
CA ASN A 901 -44.52 35.42 11.98
C ASN A 901 -43.69 34.19 12.42
N GLU A 902 -42.43 34.13 11.95
CA GLU A 902 -41.53 33.00 12.22
C GLU A 902 -41.33 32.72 13.71
N GLY A 903 -41.31 33.74 14.57
CA GLY A 903 -41.13 33.58 16.01
C GLY A 903 -42.31 32.88 16.69
N TYR A 904 -43.54 33.22 16.33
CA TYR A 904 -44.72 32.48 16.82
C TYR A 904 -44.75 31.05 16.29
N LYS A 905 -44.30 30.82 15.04
CA LYS A 905 -44.15 29.47 14.50
C LYS A 905 -43.15 28.64 15.31
N PHE A 906 -41.95 29.17 15.61
CA PHE A 906 -40.97 28.48 16.45
C PHE A 906 -41.49 28.21 17.86
N ILE A 907 -42.20 29.16 18.47
CA ILE A 907 -42.83 28.94 19.78
C ILE A 907 -43.90 27.85 19.70
N SER A 908 -44.70 27.79 18.63
CA SER A 908 -45.73 26.76 18.44
C SER A 908 -45.14 25.34 18.38
N GLU A 909 -43.97 25.20 17.76
CA GLU A 909 -43.20 23.95 17.62
C GLU A 909 -42.33 23.65 18.86
N PHE A 910 -42.09 24.64 19.72
CA PHE A 910 -41.23 24.48 20.91
C PHE A 910 -41.78 23.43 21.89
N PRO A 911 -41.03 22.38 22.26
CA PRO A 911 -41.56 21.29 23.05
C PRO A 911 -41.83 21.70 24.51
N LEU A 912 -43.06 21.43 24.98
CA LEU A 912 -43.38 21.46 26.40
C LEU A 912 -43.29 20.02 26.92
N VAL A 913 -42.39 19.77 27.87
CA VAL A 913 -42.18 18.42 28.42
C VAL A 913 -43.45 17.94 29.13
N ASN A 914 -44.01 16.81 28.69
CA ASN A 914 -45.06 16.12 29.41
C ASN A 914 -44.43 15.39 30.62
N PRO A 915 -44.85 15.68 31.87
CA PRO A 915 -44.28 15.02 33.05
C PRO A 915 -44.42 13.49 33.06
N LYS A 916 -45.31 12.92 32.23
CA LYS A 916 -45.60 11.48 32.21
C LYS A 916 -44.69 10.66 31.28
N GLU A 917 -44.03 11.29 30.30
CA GLU A 917 -43.10 10.63 29.36
C GLU A 917 -42.03 11.63 28.90
N PRO A 918 -40.98 11.90 29.69
CA PRO A 918 -39.93 12.82 29.30
C PRO A 918 -39.02 12.17 28.25
N LYS A 919 -39.08 12.63 27.00
CA LYS A 919 -38.01 12.37 26.02
C LYS A 919 -36.79 13.20 26.40
N GLU A 920 -35.64 12.57 26.62
CA GLU A 920 -34.46 13.20 27.22
C GLU A 920 -33.93 14.38 26.37
N HIS A 921 -34.01 14.28 25.05
CA HIS A 921 -33.59 15.38 24.16
C HIS A 921 -34.47 16.64 24.28
N LEU A 922 -35.76 16.50 24.57
CA LEU A 922 -36.68 17.65 24.76
C LEU A 922 -36.43 18.33 26.12
N LYS A 923 -36.09 17.54 27.14
CA LYS A 923 -35.69 18.05 28.46
C LYS A 923 -34.42 18.89 28.35
N ALA A 924 -33.38 18.36 27.69
CA ALA A 924 -32.13 19.09 27.48
C ALA A 924 -32.32 20.41 26.73
N LEU A 925 -33.20 20.44 25.72
CA LEU A 925 -33.53 21.66 24.98
C LEU A 925 -34.19 22.72 25.87
N ARG A 926 -35.15 22.31 26.70
CA ARG A 926 -35.82 23.22 27.63
C ARG A 926 -34.85 23.80 28.66
N GLU A 927 -33.99 22.97 29.24
CA GLU A 927 -32.95 23.40 30.19
C GLU A 927 -32.00 24.40 29.55
N HIS A 928 -31.60 24.18 28.29
CA HIS A 928 -30.75 25.12 27.55
C HIS A 928 -31.37 26.52 27.45
N TYR A 929 -32.66 26.63 27.14
CA TYR A 929 -33.34 27.92 27.07
C TYR A 929 -33.45 28.56 28.45
N ILE A 930 -33.75 27.79 29.50
CA ILE A 930 -33.92 28.33 30.85
C ILE A 930 -32.60 28.88 31.40
N ILE A 931 -31.49 28.15 31.26
CA ILE A 931 -30.16 28.56 31.75
C ILE A 931 -29.70 29.84 31.05
N ASN A 932 -30.04 30.01 29.77
CA ASN A 932 -29.62 31.18 28.99
C ASN A 932 -30.55 32.40 29.14
N LEU A 933 -31.73 32.28 29.77
CA LEU A 933 -32.70 33.37 29.91
C LEU A 933 -32.08 34.66 30.47
N LYS A 934 -31.24 34.54 31.50
CA LYS A 934 -30.61 35.68 32.19
C LYS A 934 -29.52 36.37 31.36
N TYR A 935 -28.81 35.60 30.53
CA TYR A 935 -27.63 36.06 29.81
C TYR A 935 -27.92 36.43 28.36
N HIS A 936 -29.14 36.14 27.87
CA HIS A 936 -29.50 36.42 26.50
C HIS A 936 -29.63 37.92 26.23
N HIS A 937 -29.12 38.37 25.08
CA HIS A 937 -29.08 39.77 24.72
C HIS A 937 -30.47 40.43 24.63
N GLU A 938 -31.51 39.71 24.20
CA GLU A 938 -32.89 40.23 24.22
C GLU A 938 -33.39 40.50 25.64
N SER A 939 -33.02 39.67 26.62
CA SER A 939 -33.35 39.90 28.03
C SER A 939 -32.63 41.14 28.57
N ILE A 940 -31.35 41.31 28.20
CA ILE A 940 -30.56 42.50 28.54
C ILE A 940 -31.11 43.75 27.82
N ALA A 941 -31.52 43.63 26.56
CA ALA A 941 -32.10 44.73 25.80
C ALA A 941 -33.45 45.14 26.41
N ALA A 942 -34.33 44.17 26.72
CA ALA A 942 -35.62 44.40 27.35
C ALA A 942 -35.50 45.06 28.73
N SER A 943 -34.48 44.74 29.54
CA SER A 943 -34.27 45.43 30.82
C SER A 943 -33.90 46.92 30.65
N ASN A 944 -33.29 47.26 29.51
CA ASN A 944 -32.88 48.63 29.15
C ASN A 944 -33.97 49.42 28.38
N ARG A 945 -35.01 48.77 27.82
CA ARG A 945 -36.06 49.41 26.97
C ARG A 945 -36.81 50.57 27.64
N GLN A 946 -36.76 50.71 28.98
CA GLN A 946 -37.41 51.83 29.67
C GLN A 946 -36.68 53.17 29.55
N LEU A 947 -35.35 53.20 29.36
CA LEU A 947 -34.60 54.46 29.18
C LEU A 947 -35.04 55.21 27.92
N LEU A 948 -35.31 54.48 26.83
CA LEU A 948 -35.80 55.04 25.56
C LEU A 948 -37.25 55.55 25.63
N LEU A 949 -38.09 55.00 26.51
CA LEU A 949 -39.47 55.45 26.71
C LEU A 949 -39.56 56.69 27.62
N THR A 950 -38.58 56.91 28.50
CA THR A 950 -38.49 58.11 29.34
C THR A 950 -37.75 59.29 28.69
N GLU A 951 -36.81 59.05 27.76
CA GLU A 951 -36.11 60.13 27.04
C GLU A 951 -36.92 60.73 25.87
N GLY A 952 -37.97 60.03 25.40
CA GLY A 952 -38.89 60.53 24.36
C GLY A 952 -39.95 61.54 24.80
N CYS A 953 -39.92 62.00 26.06
CA CYS A 953 -40.90 62.94 26.63
C CYS A 953 -40.29 64.24 27.20
N THR A 954 -39.13 64.65 26.69
CA THR A 954 -38.65 66.04 26.78
C THR A 954 -37.97 66.45 25.47
N TYR A 955 -38.77 66.75 24.45
CA TYR A 955 -38.80 68.01 23.70
C TYR A 955 -39.96 68.01 22.70
#